data_AF-A0A538RSX3-F1
#
_entry.id   AF-A0A538RSX3-F1
#
_cell.length_a   1.000
_cell.length_b   1.000
_cell.length_c   1.000
_cell.angle_alpha   90.00
_cell.angle_beta   90.00
_cell.angle_gamma   90.00
#
_symmetry.space_group_name_H-M   'P 1'
#
loop_
_entity.id
_entity.type
_entity.pdbx_description
1 polymer ?
#
loop_
_entity_poly.entity_id
_entity_poly.type
_entity_poly.pdbx_seq_one_letter_code
_entity_poly.pdbx_strand_id
1 'polypeptide(L)'
;MANKTTPEKLAAYLASPLALDPSGRMPSMQLSGDEARDLARFLCQAADRDSKHELPGAPGKNEVLAAFRRLEPRLEELAGFERLGGDARWLDLGKRLVIDKGCNNCHTIAPAGRAFANMLASASFSDIKQERRHASGCLADVRKESARSPWFHFTTSDRQALRVFLREGTNGAGSPAPAHAAAVALERFNCLACHARDGAGGLTSALVDALRQVERADNSEAVVPPPLTGVGHKLRTPWLKHVLTQAGRARPWMSLRMPQFGEANVGWLPEALTALEGADADSAVHKVPITAAKVAAGRQLIGKSGFGCVSCHDIAGIPNTGTRGPDLASMDQRVRHDWYRRWLEQAQRMQPGTRMPTVFTDGRSLLTQVLAGSADAQADAIWAYLSLGKNLPLPDGLEPPKGLILAVKDRPIILRSFMPDAGPRTVAVGYPGGVSVAFDAARCRLAYAWSGGFLDASPVWHDRGGNPAKVLGTRFWNAPPGCPWSAGSAGEPPDFTAQANDPAFGAMLPEGQAYRGPMALHFAGYAVDKAGALTFHYRIQTGDAAALEIQERPEPFVHGLGHGLARHFVVHLPAQTAAWFFAARANRPPQFVNPAGTLRPGESSAGPLAADTTDLVVASQDDGQVVVLDLTGAPQGAQWRIQRKGSEYHAL
;
A
#
# COMPACT_ATOMS: atom_id res chain seq x y z
N MET A 1 3.98 27.72 17.97
CA MET A 1 4.19 26.26 18.14
C MET A 1 5.45 25.96 18.92
N ALA A 2 6.54 26.69 18.69
CA ALA A 2 7.85 26.48 19.34
C ALA A 2 7.80 26.37 20.88
N ASN A 3 6.92 27.11 21.56
CA ASN A 3 6.82 27.07 23.02
C ASN A 3 6.05 25.84 23.56
N LYS A 4 5.47 24.99 22.69
CA LYS A 4 4.65 23.82 23.07
C LYS A 4 5.25 22.47 22.64
N THR A 5 6.26 22.46 21.78
CA THR A 5 6.88 21.24 21.24
C THR A 5 8.30 21.50 20.76
N THR A 6 9.12 20.46 20.61
CA THR A 6 10.45 20.57 19.99
C THR A 6 10.38 20.25 18.50
N PRO A 7 11.35 20.73 17.68
CA PRO A 7 11.43 20.36 16.26
C PRO A 7 11.42 18.84 16.05
N GLU A 8 12.07 18.06 16.92
CA GLU A 8 12.16 16.61 16.80
C GLU A 8 10.80 15.94 17.02
N LYS A 9 10.06 16.39 18.06
CA LYS A 9 8.71 15.88 18.35
C LYS A 9 7.73 16.26 17.25
N LEU A 10 7.82 17.49 16.74
CA LEU A 10 6.98 17.93 15.63
C LEU A 10 7.32 17.18 14.33
N ALA A 11 8.60 16.92 14.05
CA ALA A 11 9.01 16.13 12.89
C ALA A 11 8.45 14.71 12.94
N ALA A 12 8.52 14.05 14.10
CA ALA A 12 7.93 12.73 14.30
C ALA A 12 6.40 12.74 14.09
N TYR A 13 5.72 13.77 14.58
CA TYR A 13 4.29 13.97 14.31
C TYR A 13 4.00 14.14 12.82
N LEU A 14 4.70 15.04 12.13
CA LEU A 14 4.49 15.32 10.70
C LEU A 14 4.80 14.12 9.80
N ALA A 15 5.75 13.27 10.19
CA ALA A 15 6.09 12.05 9.46
C ALA A 15 4.98 10.99 9.51
N SER A 16 4.21 10.91 10.60
CA SER A 16 3.12 9.93 10.75
C SER A 16 2.02 10.40 11.71
N PRO A 17 1.21 11.42 11.32
CA PRO A 17 0.27 12.05 12.25
C PRO A 17 -0.79 11.10 12.80
N LEU A 18 -1.36 10.25 11.94
CA LEU A 18 -2.41 9.29 12.30
C LEU A 18 -1.90 8.11 13.15
N ALA A 19 -0.59 7.84 13.16
CA ALA A 19 -0.01 6.85 14.06
C ALA A 19 0.08 7.38 15.50
N LEU A 20 0.28 8.69 15.64
CA LEU A 20 0.40 9.37 16.94
C LEU A 20 -0.95 9.87 17.47
N ASP A 21 -1.84 10.30 16.59
CA ASP A 21 -3.21 10.68 16.89
C ASP A 21 -4.16 10.07 15.84
N PRO A 22 -4.63 8.82 16.04
CA PRO A 22 -5.57 8.16 15.14
C PRO A 22 -6.93 8.90 15.02
N SER A 23 -7.27 9.74 15.99
CA SER A 23 -8.48 10.59 15.97
C SER A 23 -8.24 11.94 15.30
N GLY A 24 -6.98 12.25 15.01
CA GLY A 24 -6.52 13.50 14.45
C GLY A 24 -6.98 13.68 13.00
N ARG A 25 -7.13 14.95 12.61
CA ARG A 25 -7.47 15.34 11.23
C ARG A 25 -6.25 15.70 10.38
N MET A 26 -5.05 15.71 10.96
CA MET A 26 -3.83 15.97 10.23
C MET A 26 -3.54 14.77 9.32
N PRO A 27 -3.55 14.95 7.98
CA PRO A 27 -3.21 13.87 7.07
C PRO A 27 -1.70 13.61 7.06
N SER A 28 -1.31 12.41 6.65
CA SER A 28 0.06 12.22 6.18
C SER A 28 0.26 12.98 4.87
N MET A 29 1.17 13.95 4.88
CA MET A 29 1.55 14.72 3.68
C MET A 29 2.55 13.97 2.80
N GLN A 30 2.85 12.71 3.14
CA GLN A 30 3.83 11.87 2.45
C GLN A 30 5.22 12.53 2.40
N LEU A 31 5.65 13.13 3.52
CA LEU A 31 6.98 13.72 3.65
C LEU A 31 8.05 12.62 3.59
N SER A 32 9.17 12.93 2.95
CA SER A 32 10.26 12.01 2.63
C SER A 32 11.60 12.59 3.07
N GLY A 33 12.57 11.72 3.38
CA GLY A 33 13.88 12.13 3.86
C GLY A 33 13.78 13.08 5.07
N ASP A 34 14.40 14.26 4.93
CA ASP A 34 14.49 15.26 6.00
C ASP A 34 13.37 16.31 5.98
N GLU A 35 12.43 16.24 5.03
CA GLU A 35 11.36 17.25 4.84
C GLU A 35 10.57 17.52 6.13
N ALA A 36 10.21 16.48 6.88
CA ALA A 36 9.49 16.63 8.14
C ALA A 36 10.32 17.38 9.21
N ARG A 37 11.64 17.16 9.22
CA ARG A 37 12.54 17.82 10.15
C ARG A 37 12.75 19.29 9.78
N ASP A 38 12.88 19.58 8.50
CA ASP A 38 13.08 20.95 8.01
C ASP A 38 11.82 21.80 8.21
N LEU A 39 10.64 21.25 7.90
CA LEU A 39 9.36 21.90 8.21
C LEU A 39 9.20 22.12 9.70
N ALA A 40 9.50 21.11 10.52
CA ALA A 40 9.39 21.25 11.97
C ALA A 40 10.34 22.33 12.52
N ARG A 41 11.59 22.39 12.05
CA ARG A 41 12.53 23.45 12.42
C ARG A 41 12.02 24.82 12.01
N PHE A 42 11.55 24.98 10.77
CA PHE A 42 11.01 26.24 10.27
C PHE A 42 9.81 26.70 11.13
N LEU A 43 8.86 25.81 11.42
CA LEU A 43 7.68 26.12 12.25
C LEU A 43 8.02 26.37 13.72
N CYS A 44 9.11 25.78 14.22
CA CYS A 44 9.62 26.00 15.57
C CYS A 44 10.58 27.21 15.68
N GLN A 45 11.03 27.82 14.58
CA GLN A 45 11.81 29.07 14.62
C GLN A 45 10.95 30.26 15.05
N ALA A 46 9.63 30.23 14.79
CA ALA A 46 8.66 31.23 15.22
C ALA A 46 8.30 31.11 16.71
N ALA A 47 9.31 31.03 17.57
CA ALA A 47 9.14 31.20 19.01
C ALA A 47 8.87 32.66 19.31
N ASP A 48 7.75 32.94 19.96
CA ASP A 48 7.56 34.23 20.60
C ASP A 48 8.55 34.31 21.76
N ARG A 49 9.67 35.02 21.52
CA ARG A 49 10.75 35.23 22.49
C ARG A 49 10.30 36.06 23.69
N ASP A 50 9.17 36.76 23.58
CA ASP A 50 8.57 37.57 24.64
C ASP A 50 7.49 36.81 25.42
N SER A 51 7.23 35.55 25.08
CA SER A 51 6.32 34.68 25.83
C SER A 51 6.91 34.31 27.20
N LYS A 52 6.74 35.19 28.18
CA LYS A 52 7.13 35.01 29.60
C LYS A 52 6.18 34.11 30.39
N HIS A 53 5.58 33.09 29.77
CA HIS A 53 4.82 32.10 30.53
C HIS A 53 5.80 31.09 31.14
N GLU A 54 6.54 31.51 32.16
CA GLU A 54 7.19 30.56 33.05
C GLU A 54 6.08 29.74 33.74
N LEU A 55 6.22 28.41 33.69
CA LEU A 55 5.35 27.55 34.49
C LEU A 55 5.53 27.96 35.96
N PRO A 56 4.44 28.11 36.74
CA PRO A 56 4.57 28.37 38.16
C PRO A 56 5.44 27.28 38.81
N GLY A 57 6.24 27.68 39.81
CA GLY A 57 7.06 26.75 40.58
C GLY A 57 6.22 25.60 41.14
N ALA A 58 6.86 24.46 41.39
CA ALA A 58 6.17 23.29 41.91
C ALA A 58 5.45 23.64 43.24
N PRO A 59 4.15 23.29 43.38
CA PRO A 59 3.39 23.56 44.59
C PRO A 59 4.06 22.98 45.85
N GLY A 60 3.99 23.73 46.94
CA GLY A 60 4.51 23.29 48.24
C GLY A 60 3.73 22.09 48.80
N LYS A 61 4.33 21.36 49.75
CA LYS A 61 3.72 20.18 50.39
C LYS A 61 2.29 20.44 50.91
N ASN A 62 2.07 21.62 51.49
CA ASN A 62 0.76 21.99 52.05
C ASN A 62 -0.30 22.22 50.95
N GLU A 63 0.09 22.76 49.80
CA GLU A 63 -0.80 22.96 48.67
C GLU A 63 -1.21 21.62 48.03
N VAL A 64 -0.24 20.70 47.93
CA VAL A 64 -0.48 19.31 47.47
C VAL A 64 -1.42 18.57 48.42
N LEU A 65 -1.24 18.70 49.73
CA LEU A 65 -2.14 18.09 50.73
C LEU A 65 -3.52 18.73 50.71
N ALA A 66 -3.61 20.05 50.55
CA ALA A 66 -4.88 20.74 50.41
C ALA A 66 -5.62 20.34 49.12
N ALA A 67 -4.91 20.08 48.02
CA ALA A 67 -5.48 19.55 46.79
C ALA A 67 -5.97 18.11 46.98
N PHE A 68 -5.19 17.24 47.64
CA PHE A 68 -5.60 15.88 47.94
C PHE A 68 -6.88 15.82 48.78
N ARG A 69 -6.96 16.61 49.87
CA ARG A 69 -8.15 16.65 50.75
C ARG A 69 -9.43 17.09 50.04
N ARG A 70 -9.31 17.90 48.96
CA ARG A 70 -10.47 18.28 48.13
C ARG A 70 -11.00 17.12 47.28
N LEU A 71 -10.12 16.19 46.91
CA LEU A 71 -10.45 15.04 46.07
C LEU A 71 -10.88 13.83 46.91
N GLU A 72 -10.26 13.66 48.07
CA GLU A 72 -10.44 12.49 48.92
C GLU A 72 -10.61 12.91 50.39
N PRO A 73 -11.85 12.94 50.90
CA PRO A 73 -12.14 13.37 52.27
C PRO A 73 -11.84 12.30 53.34
N ARG A 74 -11.56 11.05 52.95
CA ARG A 74 -11.32 9.94 53.89
C ARG A 74 -9.95 10.08 54.58
N LEU A 75 -9.96 10.09 55.93
CA LEU A 75 -8.75 10.28 56.75
C LEU A 75 -7.70 9.17 56.58
N GLU A 76 -8.14 7.93 56.35
CA GLU A 76 -7.26 6.77 56.14
C GLU A 76 -6.43 6.90 54.84
N GLU A 77 -7.05 7.43 53.79
CA GLU A 77 -6.40 7.68 52.50
C GLU A 77 -5.39 8.83 52.60
N LEU A 78 -5.70 9.86 53.39
CA LEU A 78 -4.79 10.96 53.67
C LEU A 78 -3.52 10.47 54.40
N ALA A 79 -3.67 9.60 55.41
CA ALA A 79 -2.55 9.00 56.11
C ALA A 79 -1.70 8.08 55.20
N GLY A 80 -2.32 7.43 54.22
CA GLY A 80 -1.61 6.72 53.15
C GLY A 80 -0.83 7.66 52.23
N PHE A 81 -1.46 8.75 51.80
CA PHE A 81 -0.88 9.74 50.90
C PHE A 81 0.29 10.53 51.51
N GLU A 82 0.20 10.88 52.80
CA GLU A 82 1.26 11.60 53.51
C GLU A 82 2.57 10.79 53.59
N ARG A 83 2.46 9.45 53.69
CA ARG A 83 3.59 8.50 53.71
C ARG A 83 4.31 8.39 52.37
N LEU A 84 3.70 8.81 51.25
CA LEU A 84 4.35 8.80 49.94
C LEU A 84 5.42 9.90 49.86
N GLY A 85 6.63 9.56 49.40
CA GLY A 85 7.72 10.51 49.19
C GLY A 85 7.83 10.97 47.73
N GLY A 86 8.37 12.19 47.51
CA GLY A 86 8.78 12.69 46.20
C GLY A 86 7.75 12.48 45.07
N ASP A 87 8.21 11.90 43.97
CA ASP A 87 7.43 11.66 42.75
C ASP A 87 6.24 10.72 42.95
N ALA A 88 6.31 9.80 43.92
CA ALA A 88 5.21 8.88 44.20
C ALA A 88 3.95 9.62 44.68
N ARG A 89 4.13 10.70 45.45
CA ARG A 89 3.04 11.56 45.91
C ARG A 89 2.43 12.36 44.74
N TRP A 90 3.27 12.87 43.84
CA TRP A 90 2.83 13.55 42.62
C TRP A 90 2.05 12.62 41.70
N LEU A 91 2.53 11.40 41.53
CA LEU A 91 1.89 10.40 40.70
C LEU A 91 0.51 10.01 41.26
N ASP A 92 0.39 9.77 42.57
CA ASP A 92 -0.90 9.44 43.19
C ASP A 92 -1.92 10.57 43.04
N LEU A 93 -1.53 11.81 43.37
CA LEU A 93 -2.40 12.98 43.23
C LEU A 93 -2.80 13.21 41.76
N GLY A 94 -1.87 13.07 40.83
CA GLY A 94 -2.11 13.21 39.40
C GLY A 94 -3.10 12.17 38.86
N LYS A 95 -2.97 10.90 39.27
CA LYS A 95 -3.94 9.83 38.93
C LYS A 95 -5.34 10.21 39.38
N ARG A 96 -5.48 10.64 40.64
CA ARG A 96 -6.78 11.03 41.22
C ARG A 96 -7.36 12.26 40.54
N LEU A 97 -6.55 13.28 40.25
CA LEU A 97 -6.98 14.49 39.53
C LEU A 97 -7.47 14.20 38.11
N VAL A 98 -6.73 13.38 37.36
CA VAL A 98 -7.11 13.00 36.00
C VAL A 98 -8.46 12.29 35.97
N ILE A 99 -8.72 11.45 36.98
CA ILE A 99 -10.00 10.77 37.16
C ILE A 99 -11.06 11.80 37.57
N ASP A 100 -10.88 12.52 38.68
CA ASP A 100 -11.83 13.53 39.19
C ASP A 100 -12.26 14.57 38.16
N LYS A 101 -11.31 15.09 37.36
CA LYS A 101 -11.58 16.05 36.29
C LYS A 101 -12.20 15.43 35.04
N GLY A 102 -12.31 14.11 35.00
CA GLY A 102 -12.92 13.36 33.90
C GLY A 102 -12.09 13.36 32.63
N CYS A 103 -10.78 13.64 32.71
CA CYS A 103 -9.91 13.64 31.52
C CYS A 103 -9.83 12.24 30.89
N ASN A 104 -9.84 11.20 31.73
CA ASN A 104 -9.94 9.78 31.34
C ASN A 104 -11.26 9.41 30.66
N ASN A 105 -12.26 10.29 30.65
CA ASN A 105 -13.53 10.01 29.99
C ASN A 105 -13.45 10.16 28.46
N CYS A 106 -12.52 10.99 27.98
CA CYS A 106 -12.28 11.22 26.55
C CYS A 106 -10.87 10.78 26.10
N HIS A 107 -9.88 10.83 27.00
CA HIS A 107 -8.49 10.44 26.68
C HIS A 107 -8.16 9.09 27.31
N THR A 108 -7.54 8.20 26.52
CA THR A 108 -6.98 6.96 27.05
C THR A 108 -5.70 7.29 27.82
N ILE A 109 -5.76 7.25 29.15
CA ILE A 109 -4.62 7.56 30.03
C ILE A 109 -4.23 6.27 30.74
N ALA A 110 -3.08 5.71 30.37
CA ALA A 110 -2.66 4.36 30.75
C ALA A 110 -1.25 4.34 31.38
N PRO A 111 -1.06 4.87 32.60
CA PRO A 111 0.22 4.75 33.27
C PRO A 111 0.59 3.27 33.46
N ALA A 112 1.81 2.90 33.11
CA ALA A 112 2.30 1.52 33.10
C ALA A 112 1.44 0.55 32.25
N GLY A 113 0.82 1.04 31.17
CA GLY A 113 0.06 0.23 30.21
C GLY A 113 -1.35 -0.15 30.66
N ARG A 114 -1.82 0.31 31.83
CA ARG A 114 -3.19 0.06 32.31
C ARG A 114 -4.01 1.35 32.24
N ALA A 115 -4.99 1.38 31.34
CA ALA A 115 -5.90 2.52 31.20
C ALA A 115 -6.73 2.73 32.47
N PHE A 116 -6.91 3.99 32.88
CA PHE A 116 -7.90 4.31 33.90
C PHE A 116 -9.31 3.93 33.40
N ALA A 117 -10.12 3.39 34.30
CA ALA A 117 -11.53 3.14 34.00
C ALA A 117 -12.22 4.47 33.70
N ASN A 118 -12.98 4.54 32.60
CA ASN A 118 -13.79 5.70 32.27
C ASN A 118 -14.89 5.87 33.33
N MET A 119 -15.00 7.03 33.97
CA MET A 119 -16.07 7.28 34.95
C MET A 119 -17.41 7.57 34.27
N LEU A 120 -17.38 8.07 33.03
CA LEU A 120 -18.52 8.12 32.12
C LEU A 120 -18.61 6.83 31.32
N ALA A 121 -18.55 5.67 31.97
CA ALA A 121 -18.83 4.43 31.28
C ALA A 121 -20.34 4.34 30.92
N SER A 122 -20.60 4.23 29.61
CA SER A 122 -21.76 3.59 28.96
C SER A 122 -22.90 4.44 28.37
N ALA A 123 -22.65 5.65 27.87
CA ALA A 123 -23.63 6.30 26.99
C ALA A 123 -22.97 6.81 25.71
N SER A 124 -22.80 5.93 24.73
CA SER A 124 -22.61 6.40 23.35
C SER A 124 -23.88 7.10 22.86
N PHE A 125 -23.77 7.91 21.81
CA PHE A 125 -24.96 8.48 21.17
C PHE A 125 -25.96 7.38 20.78
N SER A 126 -25.46 6.23 20.32
CA SER A 126 -26.25 5.04 20.00
C SER A 126 -26.95 4.43 21.23
N ASP A 127 -26.36 4.51 22.42
CA ASP A 127 -27.01 4.07 23.66
C ASP A 127 -28.16 4.99 24.05
N ILE A 128 -27.98 6.30 23.87
CA ILE A 128 -29.01 7.31 24.17
C ILE A 128 -30.19 7.22 23.20
N LYS A 129 -30.00 6.66 21.98
CA LYS A 129 -31.11 6.35 21.07
C LYS A 129 -32.03 5.21 21.55
N GLN A 130 -31.56 4.35 22.46
CA GLN A 130 -32.33 3.19 22.89
C GLN A 130 -33.45 3.63 23.84
N GLU A 131 -34.69 3.33 23.48
CA GLU A 131 -35.87 3.76 24.24
C GLU A 131 -35.82 3.36 25.73
N ARG A 132 -35.29 2.17 26.03
CA ARG A 132 -35.07 1.70 27.41
C ARG A 132 -34.18 2.61 28.27
N ARG A 133 -33.35 3.45 27.65
CA ARG A 133 -32.47 4.40 28.35
C ARG A 133 -33.16 5.73 28.64
N HIS A 134 -34.25 6.06 27.93
CA HIS A 134 -34.93 7.35 28.03
C HIS A 134 -35.59 7.60 29.40
N ALA A 135 -35.94 6.53 30.13
CA ALA A 135 -36.46 6.58 31.49
C ALA A 135 -35.36 6.78 32.56
N SER A 136 -34.11 7.02 32.15
CA SER A 136 -32.97 7.21 33.04
C SER A 136 -32.01 8.27 32.49
N GLY A 137 -31.12 8.78 33.34
CA GLY A 137 -30.11 9.76 32.90
C GLY A 137 -30.72 11.10 32.50
N CYS A 138 -30.12 11.81 31.54
CA CYS A 138 -30.46 13.21 31.23
C CYS A 138 -31.92 13.40 30.75
N LEU A 139 -32.56 12.35 30.22
CA LEU A 139 -33.93 12.38 29.68
C LEU A 139 -34.97 11.77 30.62
N ALA A 140 -34.59 11.33 31.82
CA ALA A 140 -35.52 10.74 32.79
C ALA A 140 -36.66 11.71 33.15
N ASP A 141 -37.86 11.20 33.44
CA ASP A 141 -39.01 12.07 33.73
C ASP A 141 -38.90 12.73 35.11
N VAL A 142 -38.18 12.09 36.06
CA VAL A 142 -37.94 12.63 37.40
C VAL A 142 -36.46 12.64 37.79
N ARG A 143 -36.07 13.64 38.59
CA ARG A 143 -34.66 13.86 39.01
C ARG A 143 -34.04 12.66 39.72
N LYS A 144 -34.86 11.91 40.49
CA LYS A 144 -34.41 10.72 41.22
C LYS A 144 -33.80 9.65 40.29
N GLU A 145 -34.32 9.54 39.07
CA GLU A 145 -33.87 8.60 38.04
C GLU A 145 -32.66 9.12 37.22
N SER A 146 -32.22 10.36 37.52
CA SER A 146 -31.09 11.04 36.88
C SER A 146 -29.94 11.30 37.87
N ALA A 147 -29.90 10.61 39.01
CA ALA A 147 -29.01 10.94 40.13
C ALA A 147 -27.51 11.02 39.79
N ARG A 148 -27.06 10.39 38.68
CA ARG A 148 -25.67 10.37 38.21
C ARG A 148 -25.47 11.10 36.87
N SER A 149 -26.47 11.82 36.36
CA SER A 149 -26.41 12.52 35.07
C SER A 149 -26.79 14.01 35.23
N PRO A 150 -26.35 14.88 34.31
CA PRO A 150 -26.82 16.26 34.29
C PRO A 150 -28.35 16.35 34.23
N TRP A 151 -28.94 17.09 35.18
CA TRP A 151 -30.38 17.35 35.22
C TRP A 151 -30.70 18.66 34.48
N PHE A 152 -31.10 18.53 33.23
CA PHE A 152 -31.61 19.65 32.45
C PHE A 152 -33.09 19.88 32.78
N HIS A 153 -33.49 21.15 32.91
CA HIS A 153 -34.87 21.56 33.20
C HIS A 153 -35.77 21.48 31.95
N PHE A 154 -35.72 20.36 31.24
CA PHE A 154 -36.59 20.08 30.11
C PHE A 154 -38.05 19.97 30.56
N THR A 155 -38.95 20.63 29.83
CA THR A 155 -40.38 20.39 29.97
C THR A 155 -40.73 18.98 29.50
N THR A 156 -41.94 18.50 29.83
CA THR A 156 -42.44 17.22 29.33
C THR A 156 -42.43 17.18 27.80
N SER A 157 -42.77 18.30 27.15
CA SER A 157 -42.74 18.46 25.70
C SER A 157 -41.32 18.34 25.14
N ASP A 158 -40.34 19.01 25.76
CA ASP A 158 -38.93 18.94 25.34
C ASP A 158 -38.39 17.51 25.45
N ARG A 159 -38.67 16.81 26.56
CA ARG A 159 -38.25 15.41 26.74
C ARG A 159 -38.86 14.52 25.67
N GLN A 160 -40.15 14.69 25.39
CA GLN A 160 -40.83 13.92 24.34
C GLN A 160 -40.24 14.21 22.97
N ALA A 161 -40.03 15.47 22.61
CA ALA A 161 -39.42 15.87 21.34
C ALA A 161 -38.00 15.31 21.18
N LEU A 162 -37.17 15.39 22.22
CA LEU A 162 -35.81 14.83 22.22
C LEU A 162 -35.82 13.31 22.08
N ARG A 163 -36.72 12.60 22.78
CA ARG A 163 -36.88 11.13 22.66
C ARG A 163 -37.31 10.73 21.25
N VAL A 164 -38.24 11.47 20.64
CA VAL A 164 -38.67 11.28 19.24
C VAL A 164 -37.51 11.54 18.28
N PHE A 165 -36.80 12.66 18.44
CA PHE A 165 -35.63 12.99 17.62
C PHE A 165 -34.55 11.90 17.72
N LEU A 166 -34.24 11.41 18.92
CA LEU A 166 -33.26 10.34 19.11
C LEU A 166 -33.66 9.04 18.41
N ARG A 167 -34.96 8.68 18.47
CA ARG A 167 -35.52 7.49 17.81
C ARG A 167 -35.54 7.62 16.29
N GLU A 168 -35.96 8.78 15.77
CA GLU A 168 -36.36 8.95 14.36
C GLU A 168 -35.50 9.98 13.61
N GLY A 169 -35.22 11.12 14.22
CA GLY A 169 -34.54 12.26 13.59
C GLY A 169 -33.02 12.09 13.40
N THR A 170 -32.40 11.13 14.09
CA THR A 170 -30.94 10.92 14.03
C THR A 170 -30.47 10.10 12.82
N ASN A 171 -31.40 9.60 11.99
CA ASN A 171 -31.10 8.88 10.75
C ASN A 171 -31.42 9.73 9.51
N GLY A 172 -31.65 11.05 9.67
CA GLY A 172 -32.21 11.90 8.62
C GLY A 172 -33.63 11.45 8.24
N ALA A 173 -34.18 11.97 7.14
CA ALA A 173 -35.47 11.52 6.58
C ALA A 173 -35.41 10.09 5.97
N GLY A 174 -34.78 9.14 6.65
CA GLY A 174 -34.87 7.71 6.39
C GLY A 174 -34.07 7.16 5.21
N SER A 175 -33.27 7.97 4.50
CA SER A 175 -32.47 7.49 3.36
C SER A 175 -31.00 7.89 3.50
N PRO A 176 -30.04 6.95 3.30
CA PRO A 176 -28.65 7.32 3.08
C PRO A 176 -28.58 8.37 1.96
N ALA A 177 -27.85 9.47 2.20
CA ALA A 177 -27.56 10.47 1.18
C ALA A 177 -26.05 10.48 0.89
N PRO A 178 -25.49 9.47 0.19
CA PRO A 178 -24.06 9.38 -0.10
C PRO A 178 -23.54 10.62 -0.81
N ALA A 179 -24.34 11.22 -1.69
CA ALA A 179 -24.03 12.48 -2.36
C ALA A 179 -23.76 13.63 -1.38
N HIS A 180 -24.64 13.82 -0.39
CA HIS A 180 -24.46 14.83 0.65
C HIS A 180 -23.26 14.51 1.55
N ALA A 181 -23.10 13.23 1.95
CA ALA A 181 -21.97 12.80 2.74
C ALA A 181 -20.63 13.07 2.03
N ALA A 182 -20.55 12.79 0.72
CA ALA A 182 -19.38 13.09 -0.09
C ALA A 182 -19.07 14.60 -0.12
N ALA A 183 -20.08 15.45 -0.33
CA ALA A 183 -19.91 16.90 -0.32
C ALA A 183 -19.36 17.40 1.04
N VAL A 184 -19.96 16.94 2.15
CA VAL A 184 -19.51 17.26 3.50
C VAL A 184 -18.08 16.76 3.75
N ALA A 185 -17.72 15.57 3.24
CA ALA A 185 -16.37 15.04 3.40
C ALA A 185 -15.33 15.86 2.62
N LEU A 186 -15.62 16.27 1.38
CA LEU A 186 -14.71 17.11 0.60
C LEU A 186 -14.40 18.43 1.30
N GLU A 187 -15.39 19.03 1.96
CA GLU A 187 -15.19 20.23 2.77
C GLU A 187 -14.48 19.93 4.09
N ARG A 188 -14.92 18.91 4.83
CA ARG A 188 -14.36 18.49 6.12
C ARG A 188 -12.87 18.15 6.05
N PHE A 189 -12.43 17.52 4.96
CA PHE A 189 -11.03 17.17 4.71
C PHE A 189 -10.29 18.21 3.86
N ASN A 190 -10.92 19.36 3.60
CA ASN A 190 -10.34 20.50 2.90
C ASN A 190 -9.77 20.16 1.51
N CYS A 191 -10.42 19.23 0.79
CA CYS A 191 -9.99 18.80 -0.54
C CYS A 191 -9.97 19.96 -1.54
N LEU A 192 -10.90 20.92 -1.37
CA LEU A 192 -11.07 22.07 -2.26
C LEU A 192 -9.97 23.13 -2.13
N ALA A 193 -9.12 23.05 -1.10
CA ALA A 193 -7.94 23.93 -0.99
C ALA A 193 -6.92 23.68 -2.11
N CYS A 194 -6.93 22.48 -2.71
CA CYS A 194 -6.06 22.12 -3.82
C CYS A 194 -6.86 21.81 -5.08
N HIS A 195 -7.95 21.06 -4.96
CA HIS A 195 -8.73 20.59 -6.09
C HIS A 195 -9.89 21.54 -6.42
N ALA A 196 -10.12 21.78 -7.71
CA ALA A 196 -11.34 22.46 -8.15
C ALA A 196 -12.49 21.47 -8.30
N ARG A 197 -13.71 21.89 -7.95
CA ARG A 197 -14.96 21.16 -8.18
C ARG A 197 -16.09 22.15 -8.43
N ASP A 198 -16.75 22.01 -9.57
CA ASP A 198 -17.99 22.69 -9.97
C ASP A 198 -17.84 24.22 -9.88
N GLY A 199 -16.65 24.71 -10.23
CA GLY A 199 -16.26 26.12 -10.16
C GLY A 199 -15.73 26.58 -8.79
N ALA A 200 -15.81 25.76 -7.75
CA ALA A 200 -15.31 26.06 -6.41
C ALA A 200 -13.92 25.46 -6.17
N GLY A 201 -13.12 26.11 -5.32
CA GLY A 201 -11.80 25.64 -4.90
C GLY A 201 -10.73 25.73 -5.99
N GLY A 202 -9.67 24.95 -5.81
CA GLY A 202 -8.50 24.97 -6.68
C GLY A 202 -7.39 25.90 -6.21
N LEU A 203 -6.18 25.68 -6.73
CA LEU A 203 -5.04 26.55 -6.48
C LEU A 203 -5.24 27.91 -7.18
N THR A 204 -4.78 28.99 -6.55
CA THR A 204 -4.81 30.33 -7.16
C THR A 204 -3.86 30.40 -8.35
N SER A 205 -4.16 31.23 -9.35
CA SER A 205 -3.29 31.44 -10.52
C SER A 205 -1.86 31.82 -10.12
N ALA A 206 -1.71 32.72 -9.15
CA ALA A 206 -0.42 33.14 -8.62
C ALA A 206 0.40 31.96 -8.04
N LEU A 207 -0.25 31.04 -7.31
CA LEU A 207 0.42 29.86 -6.79
C LEU A 207 0.77 28.87 -7.90
N VAL A 208 -0.11 28.68 -8.88
CA VAL A 208 0.17 27.83 -10.05
C VAL A 208 1.37 28.35 -10.84
N ASP A 209 1.46 29.66 -11.06
CA ASP A 209 2.60 30.26 -11.76
C ASP A 209 3.91 30.13 -10.97
N ALA A 210 3.87 30.30 -9.64
CA ALA A 210 5.01 30.05 -8.79
C ALA A 210 5.48 28.59 -8.85
N LEU A 211 4.54 27.63 -8.76
CA LEU A 211 4.85 26.20 -8.86
C LEU A 211 5.44 25.85 -10.22
N ARG A 212 4.93 26.42 -11.32
CA ARG A 212 5.49 26.21 -12.66
C ARG A 212 6.93 26.66 -12.77
N GLN A 213 7.27 27.80 -12.16
CA GLN A 213 8.65 28.30 -12.16
C GLN A 213 9.59 27.39 -11.37
N VAL A 214 9.16 26.94 -10.18
CA VAL A 214 9.96 26.05 -9.31
C VAL A 214 10.18 24.69 -9.97
N GLU A 215 9.13 24.11 -10.54
CA GLU A 215 9.15 22.78 -11.18
C GLU A 215 9.66 22.81 -12.63
N ARG A 216 9.96 24.00 -13.17
CA ARG A 216 10.31 24.22 -14.58
C ARG A 216 9.29 23.58 -15.52
N ALA A 217 8.02 23.73 -15.18
CA ALA A 217 6.91 23.12 -15.91
C ALA A 217 6.34 24.09 -16.95
N ASP A 218 6.36 23.66 -18.21
CA ASP A 218 5.84 24.46 -19.34
C ASP A 218 4.34 24.73 -19.23
N ASN A 219 3.58 23.88 -18.52
CA ASN A 219 2.12 23.96 -18.41
C ASN A 219 1.64 23.84 -16.96
N SER A 220 0.42 24.32 -16.71
CA SER A 220 -0.22 24.23 -15.40
C SER A 220 -0.61 22.79 -15.04
N GLU A 221 -1.03 21.96 -16.00
CA GLU A 221 -1.45 20.56 -15.75
C GLU A 221 -0.35 19.69 -15.10
N ALA A 222 0.92 20.05 -15.28
CA ALA A 222 2.07 19.40 -14.67
C ALA A 222 2.29 19.78 -13.19
N VAL A 223 1.61 20.81 -12.69
CA VAL A 223 1.74 21.27 -11.30
C VAL A 223 0.41 21.43 -10.55
N VAL A 224 -0.73 21.30 -11.23
CA VAL A 224 -2.05 21.33 -10.60
C VAL A 224 -2.62 19.93 -10.34
N PRO A 225 -3.37 19.73 -9.24
CA PRO A 225 -4.07 18.48 -9.03
C PRO A 225 -5.25 18.33 -10.01
N PRO A 226 -5.76 17.10 -10.24
CA PRO A 226 -6.89 16.90 -11.14
C PRO A 226 -8.18 17.55 -10.60
N PRO A 227 -9.08 18.06 -11.46
CA PRO A 227 -10.39 18.52 -11.02
C PRO A 227 -11.20 17.35 -10.45
N LEU A 228 -12.05 17.63 -9.46
CA LEU A 228 -12.95 16.66 -8.84
C LEU A 228 -14.35 16.65 -9.45
N THR A 229 -14.68 17.59 -10.34
CA THR A 229 -15.93 17.54 -11.13
C THR A 229 -16.00 16.27 -11.97
N GLY A 230 -17.06 15.50 -11.82
CA GLY A 230 -17.25 14.26 -12.57
C GLY A 230 -16.28 13.14 -12.18
N VAL A 231 -15.53 13.26 -11.08
CA VAL A 231 -14.46 12.32 -10.73
C VAL A 231 -14.98 10.91 -10.46
N GLY A 232 -16.15 10.76 -9.83
CA GLY A 232 -16.81 9.48 -9.58
C GLY A 232 -17.29 8.79 -10.86
N HIS A 233 -17.60 9.57 -11.89
CA HIS A 233 -17.97 9.08 -13.21
C HIS A 233 -16.76 8.83 -14.12
N LYS A 234 -15.62 9.47 -13.84
CA LYS A 234 -14.33 9.26 -14.54
C LYS A 234 -13.59 8.04 -14.06
N LEU A 235 -13.33 7.99 -12.76
CA LEU A 235 -12.45 7.00 -12.16
C LEU A 235 -13.26 5.79 -11.69
N ARG A 236 -12.63 4.62 -11.76
CA ARG A 236 -13.17 3.40 -11.17
C ARG A 236 -13.13 3.49 -9.64
N THR A 237 -14.13 2.95 -8.96
CA THR A 237 -14.23 2.95 -7.50
C THR A 237 -13.02 2.31 -6.82
N PRO A 238 -12.46 1.17 -7.31
CA PRO A 238 -11.24 0.60 -6.73
C PRO A 238 -10.02 1.52 -6.90
N TRP A 239 -9.92 2.26 -8.00
CA TRP A 239 -8.84 3.21 -8.22
C TRP A 239 -8.97 4.45 -7.33
N LEU A 240 -10.20 4.99 -7.15
CA LEU A 240 -10.46 6.05 -6.18
C LEU A 240 -10.04 5.62 -4.77
N LYS A 241 -10.39 4.39 -4.37
CA LYS A 241 -9.96 3.84 -3.08
C LYS A 241 -8.43 3.80 -2.98
N HIS A 242 -7.76 3.27 -3.99
CA HIS A 242 -6.29 3.21 -4.06
C HIS A 242 -5.64 4.61 -3.94
N VAL A 243 -6.19 5.63 -4.60
CA VAL A 243 -5.70 7.03 -4.49
C VAL A 243 -5.86 7.57 -3.06
N LEU A 244 -7.02 7.34 -2.44
CA LEU A 244 -7.38 7.92 -1.14
C LEU A 244 -6.77 7.20 0.07
N THR A 245 -6.50 5.90 -0.02
CA THR A 245 -6.04 5.09 1.12
C THR A 245 -4.63 4.51 0.93
N GLN A 246 -4.11 4.49 -0.30
CA GLN A 246 -2.83 3.86 -0.65
C GLN A 246 -1.94 4.79 -1.48
N ALA A 247 -2.23 6.10 -1.49
CA ALA A 247 -1.46 7.11 -2.22
C ALA A 247 -1.24 6.79 -3.72
N GLY A 248 -2.19 6.13 -4.37
CA GLY A 248 -2.14 5.81 -5.80
C GLY A 248 -1.90 7.06 -6.68
N ARG A 249 -0.99 6.95 -7.66
CA ARG A 249 -0.61 8.06 -8.54
C ARG A 249 -0.73 7.70 -10.02
N ALA A 250 -1.51 8.49 -10.76
CA ALA A 250 -1.53 8.44 -12.23
C ALA A 250 -0.41 9.30 -12.87
N ARG A 251 0.17 10.22 -12.10
CA ARG A 251 1.23 11.15 -12.53
C ARG A 251 2.41 11.10 -11.55
N PRO A 252 3.17 9.98 -11.52
CA PRO A 252 4.22 9.77 -10.52
C PRO A 252 5.38 10.78 -10.62
N TRP A 253 5.55 11.45 -11.75
CA TRP A 253 6.59 12.47 -11.95
C TRP A 253 6.29 13.83 -11.30
N MET A 254 5.06 14.07 -10.83
CA MET A 254 4.71 15.34 -10.17
C MET A 254 5.21 15.36 -8.73
N SER A 255 5.87 16.44 -8.33
CA SER A 255 6.29 16.68 -6.95
C SER A 255 5.10 16.87 -6.00
N LEU A 256 4.01 17.47 -6.49
CA LEU A 256 2.77 17.69 -5.74
C LEU A 256 2.22 16.37 -5.19
N ARG A 257 1.82 16.36 -3.91
CA ARG A 257 1.37 15.16 -3.20
C ARG A 257 -0.03 15.33 -2.64
N MET A 258 -0.88 14.32 -2.86
CA MET A 258 -2.20 14.27 -2.26
C MET A 258 -2.09 13.82 -0.80
N PRO A 259 -2.65 14.57 0.17
CA PRO A 259 -2.64 14.15 1.57
C PRO A 259 -3.38 12.83 1.79
N GLN A 260 -2.89 12.00 2.72
CA GLN A 260 -3.51 10.72 3.08
C GLN A 260 -4.20 10.82 4.45
N PHE A 261 -5.52 10.67 4.44
CA PHE A 261 -6.37 10.82 5.63
C PHE A 261 -6.66 9.48 6.34
N GLY A 262 -6.24 8.35 5.77
CA GLY A 262 -6.43 7.02 6.35
C GLY A 262 -7.81 6.41 6.05
N GLU A 263 -7.89 5.08 6.01
CA GLU A 263 -9.08 4.34 5.57
C GLU A 263 -10.31 4.61 6.45
N ALA A 264 -10.13 4.79 7.77
CA ALA A 264 -11.24 5.11 8.67
C ALA A 264 -11.94 6.44 8.32
N ASN A 265 -11.22 7.39 7.73
CA ASN A 265 -11.73 8.72 7.41
C ASN A 265 -12.33 8.79 6.01
N VAL A 266 -11.66 8.19 5.01
CA VAL A 266 -11.99 8.36 3.59
C VAL A 266 -12.27 7.06 2.83
N GLY A 267 -12.21 5.89 3.48
CA GLY A 267 -12.37 4.59 2.82
C GLY A 267 -13.75 4.34 2.20
N TRP A 268 -14.78 5.05 2.66
CA TRP A 268 -16.16 5.02 2.15
C TRP A 268 -16.43 6.10 1.07
N LEU A 269 -15.52 7.06 0.93
CA LEU A 269 -15.69 8.20 0.03
C LEU A 269 -15.70 7.80 -1.47
N PRO A 270 -14.95 6.78 -1.95
CA PRO A 270 -15.01 6.33 -3.34
C PRO A 270 -16.43 6.01 -3.82
N GLU A 271 -17.18 5.22 -3.04
CA GLU A 271 -18.55 4.84 -3.35
C GLU A 271 -19.47 6.06 -3.32
N ALA A 272 -19.31 6.93 -2.33
CA ALA A 272 -20.11 8.13 -2.17
C ALA A 272 -19.87 9.15 -3.31
N LEU A 273 -18.62 9.35 -3.75
CA LEU A 273 -18.27 10.19 -4.91
C LEU A 273 -18.82 9.60 -6.21
N THR A 274 -18.84 8.28 -6.34
CA THR A 274 -19.41 7.61 -7.51
C THR A 274 -20.93 7.84 -7.57
N ALA A 275 -21.62 7.62 -6.45
CA ALA A 275 -23.05 7.85 -6.33
C ALA A 275 -23.43 9.33 -6.50
N LEU A 276 -22.59 10.27 -6.03
CA LEU A 276 -22.77 11.72 -6.24
C LEU A 276 -22.87 12.07 -7.73
N GLU A 277 -22.15 11.35 -8.58
CA GLU A 277 -22.12 11.58 -10.04
C GLU A 277 -23.13 10.70 -10.79
N GLY A 278 -24.06 10.04 -10.08
CA GLY A 278 -25.08 9.17 -10.68
C GLY A 278 -24.52 7.90 -11.33
N ALA A 279 -23.32 7.49 -10.95
CA ALA A 279 -22.71 6.25 -11.41
C ALA A 279 -22.83 5.15 -10.34
N ASP A 280 -22.82 3.89 -10.79
CA ASP A 280 -22.73 2.74 -9.88
C ASP A 280 -21.28 2.48 -9.47
N ALA A 281 -21.08 2.09 -8.21
CA ALA A 281 -19.79 1.61 -7.75
C ALA A 281 -19.40 0.37 -8.56
N ASP A 282 -18.27 0.43 -9.27
CA ASP A 282 -17.83 -0.67 -10.12
C ASP A 282 -16.84 -1.56 -9.37
N SER A 283 -16.97 -2.88 -9.54
CA SER A 283 -16.01 -3.86 -8.99
C SER A 283 -15.21 -4.55 -10.10
N ALA A 284 -15.77 -4.63 -11.31
CA ALA A 284 -15.15 -5.26 -12.46
C ALA A 284 -14.76 -4.25 -13.54
N VAL A 285 -13.74 -4.59 -14.32
CA VAL A 285 -13.29 -3.81 -15.48
C VAL A 285 -14.22 -4.08 -16.65
N HIS A 286 -14.52 -3.05 -17.43
CA HIS A 286 -15.25 -3.23 -18.69
C HIS A 286 -14.45 -4.09 -19.67
N LYS A 287 -15.08 -5.14 -20.21
CA LYS A 287 -14.41 -6.12 -21.06
C LYS A 287 -14.72 -5.84 -22.53
N VAL A 288 -13.68 -5.45 -23.27
CA VAL A 288 -13.67 -5.53 -24.73
C VAL A 288 -12.94 -6.81 -25.13
N PRO A 289 -13.46 -7.63 -26.07
CA PRO A 289 -12.75 -8.81 -26.53
C PRO A 289 -11.35 -8.49 -27.04
N ILE A 290 -10.32 -9.12 -26.48
CA ILE A 290 -8.93 -8.93 -26.90
C ILE A 290 -8.64 -9.91 -28.03
N THR A 291 -8.74 -9.45 -29.28
CA THR A 291 -8.40 -10.23 -30.47
C THR A 291 -7.12 -9.70 -31.11
N ALA A 292 -6.39 -10.54 -31.84
CA ALA A 292 -5.17 -10.12 -32.55
C ALA A 292 -5.44 -8.91 -33.48
N ALA A 293 -6.60 -8.88 -34.14
CA ALA A 293 -7.01 -7.77 -35.00
C ALA A 293 -7.23 -6.46 -34.21
N LYS A 294 -7.95 -6.50 -33.08
CA LYS A 294 -8.15 -5.32 -32.22
C LYS A 294 -6.83 -4.84 -31.62
N VAL A 295 -5.96 -5.74 -31.19
CA VAL A 295 -4.63 -5.43 -30.66
C VAL A 295 -3.76 -4.75 -31.72
N ALA A 296 -3.71 -5.30 -32.94
CA ALA A 296 -2.95 -4.71 -34.05
C ALA A 296 -3.47 -3.31 -34.42
N ALA A 297 -4.80 -3.15 -34.53
CA ALA A 297 -5.42 -1.86 -34.81
C ALA A 297 -5.16 -0.84 -33.69
N GLY A 298 -5.34 -1.22 -32.42
CA GLY A 298 -5.07 -0.36 -31.27
C GLY A 298 -3.61 0.08 -31.19
N ARG A 299 -2.68 -0.85 -31.43
CA ARG A 299 -1.24 -0.56 -31.51
C ARG A 299 -0.93 0.47 -32.60
N GLN A 300 -1.53 0.32 -33.77
CA GLN A 300 -1.36 1.27 -34.88
C GLN A 300 -1.93 2.65 -34.55
N LEU A 301 -3.13 2.70 -33.94
CA LEU A 301 -3.80 3.96 -33.59
C LEU A 301 -3.05 4.75 -32.50
N ILE A 302 -2.47 4.08 -31.50
CA ILE A 302 -1.71 4.74 -30.43
C ILE A 302 -0.37 5.30 -30.93
N GLY A 303 0.27 4.64 -31.90
CA GLY A 303 1.60 4.98 -32.38
C GLY A 303 1.70 6.35 -33.07
N LYS A 304 2.95 6.74 -33.37
CA LYS A 304 3.30 8.03 -33.98
C LYS A 304 2.58 8.29 -35.30
N SER A 305 2.42 7.24 -36.10
CA SER A 305 1.74 7.28 -37.41
C SER A 305 0.21 7.19 -37.31
N GLY A 306 -0.34 6.99 -36.09
CA GLY A 306 -1.76 6.98 -35.77
C GLY A 306 -2.23 8.34 -35.21
N PHE A 307 -2.90 8.31 -34.07
CA PHE A 307 -3.28 9.51 -33.31
C PHE A 307 -2.09 10.16 -32.57
N GLY A 308 -0.90 9.53 -32.59
CA GLY A 308 0.30 10.11 -32.00
C GLY A 308 0.26 10.20 -30.49
N CYS A 309 -0.54 9.37 -29.80
CA CYS A 309 -0.72 9.39 -28.34
C CYS A 309 0.62 9.28 -27.60
N VAL A 310 1.57 8.51 -28.16
CA VAL A 310 2.95 8.35 -27.67
C VAL A 310 3.77 9.63 -27.57
N SER A 311 3.33 10.72 -28.21
CA SER A 311 4.03 12.02 -28.15
C SER A 311 3.78 12.76 -26.84
N CYS A 312 2.73 12.36 -26.11
CA CYS A 312 2.35 12.96 -24.84
C CYS A 312 2.21 11.94 -23.72
N HIS A 313 1.80 10.71 -24.01
CA HIS A 313 1.58 9.69 -23.00
C HIS A 313 2.74 8.73 -22.89
N ASP A 314 3.14 8.45 -21.66
CA ASP A 314 3.98 7.29 -21.37
C ASP A 314 3.19 6.01 -21.75
N ILE A 315 3.90 4.95 -22.14
CA ILE A 315 3.28 3.67 -22.45
C ILE A 315 4.06 2.56 -21.76
N ALA A 316 3.41 1.83 -20.86
CA ALA A 316 3.99 0.69 -20.16
C ALA A 316 5.28 1.05 -19.41
N GLY A 317 5.29 2.23 -18.77
CA GLY A 317 6.43 2.78 -18.05
C GLY A 317 7.53 3.39 -18.93
N ILE A 318 7.38 3.39 -20.25
CA ILE A 318 8.32 4.04 -21.17
C ILE A 318 7.93 5.51 -21.31
N PRO A 319 8.81 6.46 -20.90
CA PRO A 319 8.51 7.86 -20.98
C PRO A 319 8.36 8.36 -22.42
N ASN A 320 7.38 9.22 -22.65
CA ASN A 320 7.33 10.01 -23.89
C ASN A 320 8.44 11.07 -23.92
N THR A 321 8.73 11.59 -25.12
CA THR A 321 9.73 12.65 -25.34
C THR A 321 9.15 14.06 -25.38
N GLY A 322 7.84 14.21 -25.13
CA GLY A 322 7.10 15.47 -25.25
C GLY A 322 6.42 15.89 -23.95
N THR A 323 5.18 16.36 -24.05
CA THR A 323 4.42 16.82 -22.88
C THR A 323 3.93 15.64 -22.06
N ARG A 324 4.34 15.49 -20.80
CA ARG A 324 3.97 14.33 -19.98
C ARG A 324 2.49 14.27 -19.57
N GLY A 325 1.78 13.33 -20.16
CA GLY A 325 0.48 12.80 -19.77
C GLY A 325 0.60 11.42 -19.09
N PRO A 326 -0.46 10.95 -18.39
CA PRO A 326 -0.48 9.66 -17.67
C PRO A 326 -0.08 8.47 -18.56
N ASP A 327 0.64 7.50 -17.99
CA ASP A 327 0.89 6.23 -18.68
C ASP A 327 -0.43 5.61 -19.12
N LEU A 328 -0.63 5.28 -20.39
CA LEU A 328 -1.90 4.72 -20.86
C LEU A 328 -2.01 3.20 -20.68
N ALA A 329 -0.91 2.50 -20.42
CA ALA A 329 -0.97 1.08 -20.11
C ALA A 329 -1.80 0.85 -18.84
N SER A 330 -2.68 -0.15 -18.90
CA SER A 330 -3.60 -0.47 -17.80
C SER A 330 -4.55 0.68 -17.43
N MET A 331 -4.89 1.57 -18.37
CA MET A 331 -5.86 2.63 -18.13
C MET A 331 -7.25 2.10 -17.75
N ASP A 332 -7.61 0.91 -18.24
CA ASP A 332 -8.84 0.17 -17.94
C ASP A 332 -9.00 -0.12 -16.44
N GLN A 333 -7.89 -0.18 -15.70
CA GLN A 333 -7.91 -0.33 -14.25
C GLN A 333 -8.25 0.97 -13.51
N ARG A 334 -8.10 2.13 -14.17
CA ARG A 334 -8.22 3.45 -13.53
C ARG A 334 -9.45 4.23 -13.96
N VAL A 335 -9.79 4.22 -15.26
CA VAL A 335 -10.89 4.99 -15.82
C VAL A 335 -12.04 4.10 -16.24
N ARG A 336 -13.27 4.64 -16.20
CA ARG A 336 -14.47 3.95 -16.69
C ARG A 336 -14.55 4.03 -18.20
N HIS A 337 -15.02 2.95 -18.84
CA HIS A 337 -15.09 2.85 -20.31
C HIS A 337 -15.96 3.95 -20.94
N ASP A 338 -17.12 4.22 -20.37
CA ASP A 338 -18.04 5.24 -20.91
C ASP A 338 -17.47 6.65 -20.79
N TRP A 339 -16.69 6.92 -19.73
CA TRP A 339 -15.95 8.18 -19.62
C TRP A 339 -14.87 8.27 -20.69
N TYR A 340 -14.10 7.20 -20.88
CA TYR A 340 -13.05 7.11 -21.89
C TYR A 340 -13.57 7.37 -23.31
N ARG A 341 -14.71 6.77 -23.66
CA ARG A 341 -15.35 6.95 -24.97
C ARG A 341 -15.68 8.42 -25.23
N ARG A 342 -16.32 9.09 -24.27
CA ARG A 342 -16.61 10.54 -24.35
C ARG A 342 -15.35 11.39 -24.33
N TRP A 343 -14.31 10.98 -23.60
CA TRP A 343 -13.04 11.71 -23.53
C TRP A 343 -12.35 11.78 -24.88
N LEU A 344 -12.33 10.68 -25.65
CA LEU A 344 -11.75 10.68 -27.00
C LEU A 344 -12.51 11.56 -28.00
N GLU A 345 -13.79 11.79 -27.77
CA GLU A 345 -14.65 12.60 -28.64
C GLU A 345 -14.73 14.08 -28.22
N GLN A 346 -14.74 14.37 -26.91
CA GLN A 346 -15.05 15.73 -26.39
C GLN A 346 -14.12 16.17 -25.24
N ALA A 347 -12.82 15.87 -25.32
CA ALA A 347 -11.84 16.20 -24.28
C ALA A 347 -11.90 17.67 -23.81
N GLN A 348 -11.94 18.64 -24.74
CA GLN A 348 -12.01 20.07 -24.41
C GLN A 348 -13.29 20.46 -23.67
N ARG A 349 -14.41 19.80 -23.96
CA ARG A 349 -15.67 20.04 -23.25
C ARG A 349 -15.64 19.47 -21.84
N MET A 350 -15.02 18.30 -21.68
CA MET A 350 -14.92 17.61 -20.39
C MET A 350 -13.88 18.25 -19.47
N GLN A 351 -12.79 18.79 -20.03
CA GLN A 351 -11.78 19.52 -19.29
C GLN A 351 -11.23 20.68 -20.14
N PRO A 352 -11.82 21.89 -19.99
CA PRO A 352 -11.36 23.07 -20.72
C PRO A 352 -9.86 23.33 -20.51
N GLY A 353 -9.14 23.57 -21.60
CA GLY A 353 -7.70 23.88 -21.58
C GLY A 353 -6.79 22.65 -21.49
N THR A 354 -7.35 21.42 -21.54
CA THR A 354 -6.53 20.21 -21.64
C THR A 354 -5.73 20.18 -22.94
N ARG A 355 -4.57 19.51 -22.96
CA ARG A 355 -3.80 19.28 -24.20
C ARG A 355 -4.25 18.05 -24.99
N MET A 356 -5.15 17.25 -24.43
CA MET A 356 -5.69 16.10 -25.15
C MET A 356 -6.46 16.58 -26.41
N PRO A 357 -6.09 16.11 -27.60
CA PRO A 357 -6.80 16.46 -28.83
C PRO A 357 -8.12 15.71 -28.93
N THR A 358 -9.07 16.29 -29.67
CA THR A 358 -10.25 15.56 -30.15
C THR A 358 -9.83 14.62 -31.27
N VAL A 359 -9.97 13.31 -31.06
CA VAL A 359 -9.58 12.30 -32.07
C VAL A 359 -10.76 11.78 -32.90
N PHE A 360 -11.99 11.99 -32.41
CA PHE A 360 -13.22 11.66 -33.11
C PHE A 360 -14.11 12.88 -33.31
N THR A 361 -14.77 12.96 -34.45
CA THR A 361 -15.78 13.99 -34.76
C THR A 361 -16.96 13.30 -35.42
N ASP A 362 -18.15 13.50 -34.87
CA ASP A 362 -19.41 12.89 -35.34
C ASP A 362 -19.31 11.37 -35.56
N GLY A 363 -18.73 10.65 -34.59
CA GLY A 363 -18.56 9.20 -34.64
C GLY A 363 -17.49 8.68 -35.63
N ARG A 364 -16.65 9.56 -36.19
CA ARG A 364 -15.59 9.19 -37.15
C ARG A 364 -14.24 9.78 -36.81
N SER A 365 -13.16 9.15 -37.28
CA SER A 365 -11.80 9.71 -37.29
C SER A 365 -11.29 9.97 -38.71
N LEU A 366 -10.22 10.76 -38.81
CA LEU A 366 -9.50 10.98 -40.06
C LEU A 366 -8.67 9.77 -40.51
N LEU A 367 -8.46 8.77 -39.65
CA LEU A 367 -7.70 7.56 -39.94
C LEU A 367 -8.61 6.47 -40.51
N THR A 368 -9.17 6.72 -41.69
CA THR A 368 -10.15 5.82 -42.34
C THR A 368 -9.56 4.46 -42.73
N GLN A 369 -8.24 4.36 -42.89
CA GLN A 369 -7.52 3.12 -43.20
C GLN A 369 -7.54 2.08 -42.08
N VAL A 370 -7.84 2.47 -40.84
CA VAL A 370 -7.99 1.55 -39.70
C VAL A 370 -9.46 1.45 -39.36
N LEU A 371 -10.05 0.25 -39.48
CA LEU A 371 -11.46 0.00 -39.08
C LEU A 371 -12.47 0.99 -39.71
N ALA A 372 -12.22 1.39 -40.96
CA ALA A 372 -13.06 2.34 -41.72
C ALA A 372 -13.27 3.71 -41.05
N GLY A 373 -12.40 4.10 -40.11
CA GLY A 373 -12.53 5.36 -39.37
C GLY A 373 -13.69 5.37 -38.35
N SER A 374 -14.28 4.22 -38.01
CA SER A 374 -15.35 4.14 -37.01
C SER A 374 -14.82 4.48 -35.62
N ALA A 375 -15.36 5.53 -34.98
CA ALA A 375 -14.94 5.91 -33.63
C ALA A 375 -15.13 4.77 -32.62
N ASP A 376 -16.23 4.03 -32.73
CA ASP A 376 -16.57 2.90 -31.87
C ASP A 376 -15.54 1.79 -31.99
N ALA A 377 -15.32 1.31 -33.21
CA ALA A 377 -14.38 0.22 -33.45
C ALA A 377 -12.93 0.61 -33.09
N GLN A 378 -12.53 1.84 -33.39
CA GLN A 378 -11.19 2.36 -33.07
C GLN A 378 -11.00 2.55 -31.56
N ALA A 379 -11.99 3.10 -30.85
CA ALA A 379 -11.92 3.24 -29.40
C ALA A 379 -11.86 1.88 -28.70
N ASP A 380 -12.63 0.90 -29.16
CA ASP A 380 -12.58 -0.48 -28.68
C ASP A 380 -11.21 -1.12 -28.92
N ALA A 381 -10.62 -0.91 -30.10
CA ALA A 381 -9.31 -1.44 -30.44
C ALA A 381 -8.22 -0.84 -29.53
N ILE A 382 -8.26 0.48 -29.31
CA ILE A 382 -7.37 1.17 -28.38
C ILE A 382 -7.55 0.64 -26.95
N TRP A 383 -8.79 0.48 -26.48
CA TRP A 383 -9.08 -0.06 -25.15
C TRP A 383 -8.53 -1.48 -24.99
N ALA A 384 -8.82 -2.37 -25.94
CA ALA A 384 -8.34 -3.74 -25.94
C ALA A 384 -6.81 -3.83 -25.93
N TYR A 385 -6.15 -2.99 -26.72
CA TYR A 385 -4.69 -2.91 -26.76
C TYR A 385 -4.09 -2.41 -25.43
N LEU A 386 -4.59 -1.32 -24.86
CA LEU A 386 -4.07 -0.75 -23.62
C LEU A 386 -4.40 -1.60 -22.38
N SER A 387 -5.46 -2.42 -22.44
CA SER A 387 -5.83 -3.40 -21.42
C SER A 387 -4.84 -4.57 -21.31
N LEU A 388 -3.94 -4.75 -22.29
CA LEU A 388 -2.80 -5.67 -22.15
C LEU A 388 -1.80 -5.21 -21.07
N GLY A 389 -1.93 -3.97 -20.60
CA GLY A 389 -1.13 -3.41 -19.54
C GLY A 389 0.35 -3.32 -19.91
N LYS A 390 1.22 -3.59 -18.93
CA LYS A 390 2.68 -3.45 -19.09
C LYS A 390 3.28 -4.41 -20.13
N ASN A 391 2.52 -5.40 -20.59
CA ASN A 391 2.95 -6.42 -21.54
C ASN A 391 2.49 -6.14 -22.98
N LEU A 392 1.89 -4.97 -23.24
CA LEU A 392 1.51 -4.58 -24.60
C LEU A 392 2.74 -4.53 -25.53
N PRO A 393 2.61 -4.96 -26.80
CA PRO A 393 3.67 -4.77 -27.78
C PRO A 393 3.79 -3.28 -28.12
N LEU A 394 4.98 -2.68 -27.94
CA LEU A 394 5.16 -1.24 -28.07
C LEU A 394 4.72 -0.71 -29.44
N PRO A 395 4.01 0.43 -29.48
CA PRO A 395 3.55 1.04 -30.72
C PRO A 395 4.71 1.70 -31.47
N ASP A 396 4.52 1.95 -32.77
CA ASP A 396 5.51 2.68 -33.56
C ASP A 396 5.75 4.10 -32.99
N GLY A 397 7.00 4.57 -33.04
CA GLY A 397 7.45 5.83 -32.45
C GLY A 397 7.81 5.77 -30.97
N LEU A 398 7.62 4.64 -30.29
CA LEU A 398 8.28 4.34 -29.03
C LEU A 398 9.33 3.28 -29.26
N GLU A 399 10.58 3.72 -29.26
CA GLU A 399 11.70 2.79 -29.19
C GLU A 399 11.88 2.33 -27.75
N PRO A 400 12.22 1.05 -27.51
CA PRO A 400 12.82 0.64 -26.25
C PRO A 400 13.98 1.60 -25.91
N PRO A 401 14.25 1.90 -24.63
CA PRO A 401 15.30 2.84 -24.25
C PRO A 401 16.59 2.59 -25.02
N LYS A 402 17.23 3.63 -25.54
CA LYS A 402 18.53 3.53 -26.25
C LYS A 402 19.57 2.97 -25.29
N GLY A 403 19.72 1.66 -25.33
CA GLY A 403 20.54 0.88 -24.44
C GLY A 403 20.80 -0.51 -25.02
N LEU A 404 21.67 -1.29 -24.39
CA LEU A 404 21.82 -2.71 -24.68
C LEU A 404 20.60 -3.46 -24.15
N ILE A 405 19.47 -3.27 -24.82
CA ILE A 405 18.21 -3.94 -24.47
C ILE A 405 18.29 -5.38 -24.94
N LEU A 406 18.27 -6.30 -23.97
CA LEU A 406 18.13 -7.72 -24.25
C LEU A 406 16.64 -8.04 -24.30
N ALA A 407 16.10 -8.20 -25.50
CA ALA A 407 14.71 -8.60 -25.72
C ALA A 407 14.63 -10.10 -25.97
N VAL A 408 13.83 -10.81 -25.17
CA VAL A 408 13.58 -12.25 -25.36
C VAL A 408 12.54 -12.42 -26.47
N LYS A 409 12.88 -13.19 -27.49
CA LYS A 409 12.01 -13.46 -28.64
C LYS A 409 11.47 -14.88 -28.56
N ASP A 410 12.20 -15.80 -29.17
CA ASP A 410 11.80 -17.17 -29.49
C ASP A 410 12.47 -18.24 -28.62
N ARG A 411 13.57 -17.88 -27.95
CA ARG A 411 14.31 -18.78 -27.04
C ARG A 411 14.73 -18.06 -25.75
N PRO A 412 14.94 -18.79 -24.64
CA PRO A 412 15.45 -18.19 -23.42
C PRO A 412 16.78 -17.46 -23.62
N ILE A 413 16.94 -16.32 -22.95
CA ILE A 413 18.19 -15.54 -22.93
C ILE A 413 18.76 -15.59 -21.52
N ILE A 414 20.05 -15.91 -21.44
CA ILE A 414 20.80 -15.98 -20.18
C ILE A 414 21.76 -14.80 -20.14
N LEU A 415 21.72 -14.01 -19.07
CA LEU A 415 22.71 -12.99 -18.79
C LEU A 415 23.26 -13.18 -17.37
N ARG A 416 24.57 -13.40 -17.27
CA ARG A 416 25.29 -13.32 -15.99
C ARG A 416 25.68 -11.85 -15.77
N SER A 417 25.16 -11.23 -14.72
CA SER A 417 25.35 -9.80 -14.49
C SER A 417 25.12 -9.38 -13.03
N PHE A 418 25.44 -8.11 -12.77
CA PHE A 418 24.98 -7.37 -11.62
C PHE A 418 23.48 -7.13 -11.75
N MET A 419 22.70 -7.55 -10.76
CA MET A 419 21.25 -7.38 -10.75
C MET A 419 20.81 -6.65 -9.48
N PRO A 420 19.83 -5.73 -9.56
CA PRO A 420 19.31 -5.03 -8.39
C PRO A 420 18.76 -6.06 -7.41
N ASP A 421 19.04 -5.92 -6.11
CA ASP A 421 18.53 -6.79 -5.03
C ASP A 421 18.92 -8.29 -5.09
N ALA A 422 19.68 -8.71 -6.10
CA ALA A 422 20.23 -10.07 -6.23
C ALA A 422 21.77 -10.08 -6.25
N GLY A 423 22.40 -8.91 -6.44
CA GLY A 423 23.84 -8.72 -6.29
C GLY A 423 24.65 -9.04 -7.56
N PRO A 424 25.99 -9.07 -7.44
CA PRO A 424 26.93 -9.10 -8.57
C PRO A 424 27.07 -10.48 -9.23
N ARG A 425 26.64 -11.56 -8.57
CA ARG A 425 26.76 -12.94 -9.07
C ARG A 425 25.40 -13.52 -9.45
N THR A 426 24.63 -12.74 -10.21
CA THR A 426 23.28 -13.13 -10.59
C THR A 426 23.25 -13.74 -11.99
N VAL A 427 22.52 -14.84 -12.17
CA VAL A 427 22.14 -15.38 -13.47
C VAL A 427 20.70 -14.93 -13.74
N ALA A 428 20.54 -13.95 -14.61
CA ALA A 428 19.24 -13.54 -15.10
C ALA A 428 18.84 -14.40 -16.30
N VAL A 429 17.63 -14.94 -16.27
CA VAL A 429 17.07 -15.75 -17.36
C VAL A 429 15.75 -15.13 -17.80
N GLY A 430 15.66 -14.76 -19.07
CA GLY A 430 14.44 -14.29 -19.68
C GLY A 430 13.86 -15.35 -20.61
N TYR A 431 12.61 -15.74 -20.40
CA TYR A 431 11.92 -16.78 -21.18
C TYR A 431 10.96 -16.15 -22.21
N PRO A 432 10.74 -16.82 -23.37
CA PRO A 432 9.66 -16.47 -24.27
C PRO A 432 8.32 -16.41 -23.53
N GLY A 433 7.44 -15.48 -23.93
CA GLY A 433 6.18 -15.23 -23.22
C GLY A 433 6.29 -14.21 -22.09
N GLY A 434 7.46 -13.59 -21.92
CA GLY A 434 7.64 -12.39 -21.09
C GLY A 434 7.75 -12.67 -19.60
N VAL A 435 8.12 -13.88 -19.19
CA VAL A 435 8.48 -14.20 -17.78
C VAL A 435 9.99 -14.28 -17.66
N SER A 436 10.56 -13.72 -16.60
CA SER A 436 12.00 -13.71 -16.35
C SER A 436 12.29 -13.92 -14.87
N VAL A 437 13.48 -14.45 -14.57
CA VAL A 437 13.94 -14.74 -13.22
C VAL A 437 15.37 -14.27 -12.97
N ALA A 438 15.68 -13.98 -11.71
CA ALA A 438 17.03 -13.66 -11.25
C ALA A 438 17.46 -14.70 -10.22
N PHE A 439 18.50 -15.48 -10.53
CA PHE A 439 19.09 -16.45 -9.61
C PHE A 439 20.38 -15.89 -9.01
N ASP A 440 20.40 -15.63 -7.71
CA ASP A 440 21.59 -15.22 -6.94
C ASP A 440 22.45 -16.47 -6.68
N ALA A 441 23.57 -16.59 -7.42
CA ALA A 441 24.49 -17.71 -7.28
C ALA A 441 25.34 -17.65 -6.00
N ALA A 442 25.49 -16.48 -5.37
CA ALA A 442 26.21 -16.38 -4.10
C ALA A 442 25.40 -16.95 -2.94
N ARG A 443 24.06 -16.79 -2.98
CA ARG A 443 23.14 -17.30 -1.97
C ARG A 443 22.35 -18.54 -2.42
N CYS A 444 22.68 -19.10 -3.58
CA CYS A 444 22.03 -20.28 -4.18
C CYS A 444 20.50 -20.20 -4.10
N ARG A 445 19.93 -19.12 -4.64
CA ARG A 445 18.49 -18.86 -4.58
C ARG A 445 17.96 -18.20 -5.83
N LEU A 446 16.71 -18.49 -6.16
CA LEU A 446 15.91 -17.61 -6.99
C LEU A 446 15.54 -16.37 -6.16
N ALA A 447 16.00 -15.17 -6.54
CA ALA A 447 15.81 -13.96 -5.76
C ALA A 447 14.45 -13.29 -6.03
N TYR A 448 14.05 -13.22 -7.30
CA TYR A 448 12.75 -12.67 -7.74
C TYR A 448 12.44 -13.06 -9.18
N ALA A 449 11.17 -12.89 -9.57
CA ALA A 449 10.66 -13.10 -10.91
C ALA A 449 9.83 -11.89 -11.38
N TRP A 450 9.89 -11.59 -12.66
CA TRP A 450 9.18 -10.46 -13.26
C TRP A 450 8.57 -10.79 -14.61
N SER A 451 7.53 -10.03 -14.96
CA SER A 451 6.85 -10.13 -16.25
C SER A 451 7.06 -8.86 -17.10
N GLY A 452 7.11 -9.02 -18.41
CA GLY A 452 7.32 -7.93 -19.39
C GLY A 452 8.72 -7.96 -19.99
N GLY A 453 9.33 -6.77 -20.17
CA GLY A 453 10.67 -6.65 -20.74
C GLY A 453 11.74 -7.34 -19.89
N PHE A 454 12.72 -7.98 -20.53
CA PHE A 454 13.79 -8.70 -19.83
C PHE A 454 14.78 -7.73 -19.16
N LEU A 455 15.78 -7.21 -19.86
CA LEU A 455 16.80 -6.33 -19.26
C LEU A 455 17.26 -5.21 -20.20
N ASP A 456 17.51 -4.05 -19.61
CA ASP A 456 18.43 -3.06 -20.16
C ASP A 456 19.78 -3.24 -19.50
N ALA A 457 20.69 -3.73 -20.31
CA ALA A 457 21.98 -4.19 -19.89
C ALA A 457 23.01 -3.02 -19.91
N SER A 458 22.68 -1.86 -20.49
CA SER A 458 23.59 -0.69 -20.63
C SER A 458 24.39 -0.31 -19.39
N PRO A 459 23.79 -0.22 -18.18
CA PRO A 459 24.52 0.21 -16.99
C PRO A 459 25.72 -0.69 -16.65
N VAL A 460 25.67 -1.96 -17.05
CA VAL A 460 26.71 -2.96 -16.78
C VAL A 460 27.98 -2.68 -17.58
N TRP A 461 27.85 -2.13 -18.80
CA TRP A 461 28.96 -1.87 -19.72
C TRP A 461 29.29 -0.39 -19.91
N HIS A 462 28.49 0.55 -19.38
CA HIS A 462 28.78 1.98 -19.48
C HIS A 462 29.90 2.40 -18.54
N ASP A 463 30.73 3.36 -18.96
CA ASP A 463 31.90 3.88 -18.23
C ASP A 463 32.85 2.78 -17.71
N ARG A 464 33.09 2.73 -16.40
CA ARG A 464 33.95 1.72 -15.75
C ARG A 464 33.22 0.40 -15.48
N GLY A 465 31.95 0.28 -15.89
CA GLY A 465 31.10 -0.88 -15.62
C GLY A 465 30.76 -1.06 -14.15
N GLY A 466 29.98 -2.10 -13.84
CA GLY A 466 29.69 -2.53 -12.46
C GLY A 466 28.38 -2.02 -11.86
N ASN A 467 27.62 -1.17 -12.57
CA ASN A 467 26.25 -0.86 -12.16
C ASN A 467 25.31 -2.03 -12.48
N PRO A 468 24.29 -2.30 -11.64
CA PRO A 468 23.29 -3.31 -11.92
C PRO A 468 22.54 -3.08 -13.23
N ALA A 469 22.25 -4.16 -13.97
CA ALA A 469 21.34 -4.14 -15.10
C ALA A 469 19.96 -3.64 -14.67
N LYS A 470 19.27 -2.92 -15.55
CA LYS A 470 17.94 -2.39 -15.27
C LYS A 470 16.88 -3.42 -15.69
N VAL A 471 16.07 -3.83 -14.72
CA VAL A 471 14.88 -4.66 -14.97
C VAL A 471 13.83 -3.84 -15.71
N LEU A 472 13.36 -4.33 -16.86
CA LEU A 472 12.40 -3.62 -17.71
C LEU A 472 10.94 -4.03 -17.47
N GLY A 473 10.71 -5.12 -16.76
CA GLY A 473 9.37 -5.61 -16.42
C GLY A 473 8.98 -5.37 -14.96
N THR A 474 7.82 -5.90 -14.58
CA THR A 474 7.26 -5.78 -13.23
C THR A 474 7.48 -7.04 -12.44
N ARG A 475 8.11 -6.92 -11.27
CA ARG A 475 8.27 -8.03 -10.33
C ARG A 475 6.88 -8.46 -9.84
N PHE A 476 6.57 -9.73 -10.02
CA PHE A 476 5.35 -10.36 -9.50
C PHE A 476 5.63 -11.32 -8.35
N TRP A 477 6.91 -11.64 -8.11
CA TRP A 477 7.34 -12.52 -7.03
C TRP A 477 8.73 -12.12 -6.55
N ASN A 478 8.94 -12.13 -5.23
CA ASN A 478 10.20 -11.92 -4.55
C ASN A 478 10.36 -13.03 -3.52
N ALA A 479 11.56 -13.59 -3.42
CA ALA A 479 11.84 -14.68 -2.50
C ALA A 479 12.09 -14.16 -1.07
N PRO A 480 11.76 -14.95 -0.03
CA PRO A 480 12.23 -14.71 1.33
C PRO A 480 13.75 -14.53 1.38
N PRO A 481 14.33 -13.76 2.32
CA PRO A 481 15.78 -13.53 2.42
C PRO A 481 16.58 -14.82 2.66
N GLY A 482 17.83 -14.89 2.18
CA GLY A 482 18.72 -16.07 2.33
C GLY A 482 18.44 -17.22 1.36
N CYS A 483 19.19 -18.32 1.51
CA CYS A 483 18.96 -19.57 0.77
C CYS A 483 17.67 -20.24 1.29
N PRO A 484 16.74 -20.68 0.41
CA PRO A 484 15.45 -21.20 0.83
C PRO A 484 15.49 -22.65 1.30
N TRP A 485 16.64 -23.32 1.22
CA TRP A 485 16.76 -24.73 1.58
C TRP A 485 17.63 -24.91 2.81
N SER A 486 17.31 -25.92 3.62
CA SER A 486 18.12 -26.33 4.76
C SER A 486 17.84 -27.80 5.09
N ALA A 487 18.76 -28.43 5.81
CA ALA A 487 18.67 -29.83 6.23
C ALA A 487 18.65 -29.92 7.75
N GLY A 488 17.81 -30.79 8.31
CA GLY A 488 17.69 -30.95 9.76
C GLY A 488 16.76 -32.08 10.17
N SER A 489 16.29 -32.04 11.41
CA SER A 489 15.29 -32.98 11.91
C SER A 489 13.90 -32.65 11.32
N ALA A 490 13.04 -33.65 11.15
CA ALA A 490 11.66 -33.43 10.70
C ALA A 490 10.77 -32.74 11.76
N GLY A 491 11.21 -32.68 13.02
CA GLY A 491 10.44 -32.16 14.14
C GLY A 491 10.44 -30.63 14.20
N GLU A 492 11.60 -30.02 13.98
CA GLU A 492 11.82 -28.59 14.25
C GLU A 492 12.28 -27.84 12.98
N PRO A 493 11.57 -26.77 12.57
CA PRO A 493 11.94 -25.98 11.41
C PRO A 493 13.24 -25.18 11.65
N PRO A 494 14.16 -25.11 10.67
CA PRO A 494 15.37 -24.29 10.75
C PRO A 494 15.09 -22.80 10.94
N ASP A 495 16.01 -22.09 11.59
CA ASP A 495 15.95 -20.63 11.65
C ASP A 495 16.50 -19.99 10.36
N PHE A 496 15.62 -19.88 9.36
CA PHE A 496 15.97 -19.28 8.07
C PHE A 496 16.39 -17.80 8.17
N THR A 497 15.96 -17.09 9.22
CA THR A 497 16.38 -15.70 9.45
C THR A 497 17.83 -15.65 9.92
N ALA A 498 18.23 -16.55 10.83
CA ALA A 498 19.62 -16.68 11.23
C ALA A 498 20.48 -17.13 10.03
N GLN A 499 20.03 -18.13 9.26
CA GLN A 499 20.72 -18.61 8.06
C GLN A 499 20.92 -17.50 7.02
N ALA A 500 19.92 -16.65 6.79
CA ALA A 500 20.01 -15.54 5.84
C ALA A 500 21.06 -14.48 6.22
N ASN A 501 21.39 -14.37 7.51
CA ASN A 501 22.38 -13.44 8.04
C ASN A 501 23.75 -14.08 8.29
N ASP A 502 23.91 -15.38 8.03
CA ASP A 502 25.17 -16.10 8.19
C ASP A 502 26.09 -15.91 6.96
N PRO A 503 27.32 -15.39 7.13
CA PRO A 503 28.30 -15.29 6.04
C PRO A 503 28.62 -16.62 5.35
N ALA A 504 28.54 -17.76 6.05
CA ALA A 504 28.71 -19.09 5.45
C ALA A 504 27.66 -19.41 4.39
N PHE A 505 26.49 -18.75 4.47
CA PHE A 505 25.38 -18.82 3.51
C PHE A 505 25.33 -17.62 2.56
N GLY A 506 26.42 -16.85 2.46
CA GLY A 506 26.54 -15.74 1.52
C GLY A 506 25.92 -14.42 2.01
N ALA A 507 25.70 -14.26 3.31
CA ALA A 507 25.39 -12.95 3.88
C ALA A 507 26.56 -11.97 3.69
N MET A 508 26.25 -10.71 3.42
CA MET A 508 27.29 -9.69 3.25
C MET A 508 27.84 -9.25 4.60
N LEU A 509 29.17 -9.21 4.71
CA LEU A 509 29.85 -8.62 5.85
C LEU A 509 30.04 -7.10 5.65
N PRO A 510 30.21 -6.34 6.75
CA PRO A 510 30.60 -4.93 6.69
C PRO A 510 31.86 -4.72 5.85
N GLU A 511 32.00 -3.52 5.27
CA GLU A 511 33.15 -3.16 4.46
C GLU A 511 34.47 -3.36 5.22
N GLY A 512 35.47 -3.94 4.55
CA GLY A 512 36.78 -4.27 5.14
C GLY A 512 36.82 -5.61 5.90
N GLN A 513 35.69 -6.32 6.06
CA GLN A 513 35.67 -7.65 6.66
C GLN A 513 35.57 -8.75 5.61
N ALA A 514 36.26 -9.87 5.84
CA ALA A 514 36.22 -11.04 4.97
C ALA A 514 35.95 -12.29 5.81
N TYR A 515 34.95 -13.08 5.38
CA TYR A 515 34.67 -14.37 5.98
C TYR A 515 35.77 -15.36 5.56
N ARG A 516 36.39 -16.02 6.54
CA ARG A 516 37.47 -17.00 6.32
C ARG A 516 37.09 -18.42 6.69
N GLY A 517 35.84 -18.65 7.11
CA GLY A 517 35.33 -19.98 7.42
C GLY A 517 34.91 -20.77 6.18
N PRO A 518 34.53 -22.04 6.33
CA PRO A 518 34.02 -22.85 5.24
C PRO A 518 32.66 -22.32 4.77
N MET A 519 32.46 -22.26 3.45
CA MET A 519 31.16 -21.92 2.87
C MET A 519 30.19 -23.09 3.00
N ALA A 520 28.98 -22.80 3.48
CA ALA A 520 27.88 -23.77 3.52
C ALA A 520 27.25 -23.94 2.12
N LEU A 521 27.22 -22.89 1.30
CA LEU A 521 26.63 -22.92 -0.03
C LEU A 521 27.70 -23.10 -1.11
N HIS A 522 27.46 -24.05 -2.01
CA HIS A 522 28.26 -24.24 -3.21
C HIS A 522 27.35 -24.25 -4.44
N PHE A 523 27.41 -23.18 -5.24
CA PHE A 523 26.81 -23.17 -6.57
C PHE A 523 27.68 -23.98 -7.53
N ALA A 524 27.16 -25.08 -8.06
CA ALA A 524 27.88 -25.96 -8.99
C ALA A 524 27.78 -25.48 -10.45
N GLY A 525 26.76 -24.68 -10.77
CA GLY A 525 26.56 -24.11 -12.10
C GLY A 525 25.11 -24.26 -12.58
N TYR A 526 24.92 -24.22 -13.89
CA TYR A 526 23.63 -24.51 -14.51
C TYR A 526 23.81 -25.31 -15.80
N ALA A 527 22.85 -26.18 -16.10
CA ALA A 527 22.72 -26.87 -17.37
C ALA A 527 21.68 -26.15 -18.25
N VAL A 528 21.86 -26.21 -19.57
CA VAL A 528 20.94 -25.66 -20.57
C VAL A 528 20.51 -26.78 -21.49
N ASP A 529 19.21 -27.04 -21.59
CA ASP A 529 18.70 -28.07 -22.51
C ASP A 529 18.59 -27.55 -23.97
N LYS A 530 18.18 -28.43 -24.90
CA LYS A 530 18.06 -28.07 -26.33
C LYS A 530 17.04 -26.95 -26.60
N ALA A 531 16.06 -26.75 -25.71
CA ALA A 531 15.07 -25.67 -25.81
C ALA A 531 15.57 -24.36 -25.15
N GLY A 532 16.75 -24.38 -24.54
CA GLY A 532 17.33 -23.25 -23.83
C GLY A 532 16.87 -23.12 -22.37
N ALA A 533 16.10 -24.09 -21.84
CA ALA A 533 15.65 -24.03 -20.45
C ALA A 533 16.81 -24.35 -19.49
N LEU A 534 16.88 -23.61 -18.38
CA LEU A 534 17.96 -23.72 -17.40
C LEU A 534 17.57 -24.59 -16.22
N THR A 535 18.53 -25.39 -15.78
CA THR A 535 18.50 -26.08 -14.49
C THR A 535 19.70 -25.65 -13.68
N PHE A 536 19.48 -25.01 -12.53
CA PHE A 536 20.52 -24.60 -11.59
C PHE A 536 20.91 -25.77 -10.70
N HIS A 537 22.21 -25.94 -10.44
CA HIS A 537 22.74 -26.99 -9.58
C HIS A 537 23.50 -26.34 -8.42
N TYR A 538 23.13 -26.69 -7.19
CA TYR A 538 23.79 -26.20 -6.00
C TYR A 538 23.74 -27.21 -4.85
N ARG A 539 24.72 -27.09 -3.95
CA ARG A 539 24.88 -27.94 -2.79
C ARG A 539 24.88 -27.10 -1.52
N ILE A 540 24.26 -27.64 -0.47
CA ILE A 540 24.16 -27.00 0.85
C ILE A 540 24.77 -27.94 1.87
N GLN A 541 25.84 -27.52 2.52
CA GLN A 541 26.46 -28.21 3.63
C GLN A 541 25.80 -27.73 4.93
N THR A 542 25.17 -28.65 5.67
CA THR A 542 24.60 -28.39 7.00
C THR A 542 25.30 -29.25 8.05
N GLY A 543 26.11 -28.63 8.90
CA GLY A 543 26.93 -29.34 9.88
C GLY A 543 28.00 -30.24 9.26
N ASP A 544 28.43 -31.25 10.00
CA ASP A 544 29.61 -32.06 9.66
C ASP A 544 29.33 -33.26 8.71
N ALA A 545 28.06 -33.61 8.45
CA ALA A 545 27.73 -34.88 7.77
C ALA A 545 26.70 -34.82 6.62
N ALA A 546 25.88 -33.78 6.50
CA ALA A 546 24.78 -33.77 5.53
C ALA A 546 24.94 -32.68 4.47
N ALA A 547 25.05 -33.09 3.20
CA ALA A 547 24.99 -32.20 2.05
C ALA A 547 23.66 -32.43 1.31
N LEU A 548 22.85 -31.38 1.15
CA LEU A 548 21.73 -31.38 0.20
C LEU A 548 22.26 -31.04 -1.18
N GLU A 549 21.94 -31.84 -2.19
CA GLU A 549 22.18 -31.49 -3.60
C GLU A 549 20.85 -31.16 -4.24
N ILE A 550 20.76 -29.97 -4.84
CA ILE A 550 19.52 -29.42 -5.36
C ILE A 550 19.72 -29.08 -6.83
N GLN A 551 18.78 -29.56 -7.64
CA GLN A 551 18.58 -29.11 -9.00
C GLN A 551 17.29 -28.31 -9.03
N GLU A 552 17.33 -27.07 -9.53
CA GLU A 552 16.17 -26.19 -9.62
C GLU A 552 15.97 -25.72 -11.06
N ARG A 553 14.80 -26.02 -11.62
CA ARG A 553 14.40 -25.60 -12.96
C ARG A 553 13.20 -24.66 -12.87
N PRO A 554 13.40 -23.35 -13.03
CA PRO A 554 12.30 -22.40 -13.15
C PRO A 554 11.72 -22.40 -14.56
N GLU A 555 10.39 -22.35 -14.67
CA GLU A 555 9.68 -22.29 -15.95
C GLU A 555 8.52 -21.29 -15.90
N PRO A 556 8.25 -20.56 -17.00
CA PRO A 556 7.07 -19.73 -17.10
C PRO A 556 5.80 -20.55 -16.87
N PHE A 557 4.94 -20.06 -15.99
CA PHE A 557 3.62 -20.64 -15.76
C PHE A 557 2.58 -19.59 -16.11
N VAL A 558 1.60 -19.93 -16.95
CA VAL A 558 0.51 -19.02 -17.31
C VAL A 558 -0.78 -19.58 -16.75
N HIS A 559 -1.41 -18.84 -15.86
CA HIS A 559 -2.69 -19.19 -15.25
C HIS A 559 -3.75 -18.16 -15.65
N GLY A 560 -5.04 -18.50 -15.54
CA GLY A 560 -6.15 -17.59 -15.89
C GLY A 560 -6.17 -16.27 -15.08
N LEU A 561 -5.35 -16.18 -14.03
CA LEU A 561 -5.19 -15.01 -13.16
C LEU A 561 -3.94 -14.16 -13.47
N GLY A 562 -3.04 -14.61 -14.35
CA GLY A 562 -1.83 -13.87 -14.73
C GLY A 562 -0.60 -14.74 -15.02
N HIS A 563 0.56 -14.08 -15.10
CA HIS A 563 1.85 -14.75 -15.20
C HIS A 563 2.29 -15.26 -13.83
N GLY A 564 2.82 -16.48 -13.81
CA GLY A 564 3.43 -17.11 -12.65
C GLY A 564 4.74 -17.79 -13.04
N LEU A 565 5.30 -18.51 -12.07
CA LEU A 565 6.53 -19.27 -12.23
C LEU A 565 6.37 -20.64 -11.59
N ALA A 566 6.54 -21.70 -12.39
CA ALA A 566 6.69 -23.05 -11.87
C ALA A 566 8.16 -23.26 -11.48
N ARG A 567 8.40 -23.84 -10.29
CA ARG A 567 9.75 -24.19 -9.82
C ARG A 567 9.79 -25.70 -9.61
N HIS A 568 10.55 -26.39 -10.46
CA HIS A 568 10.74 -27.82 -10.38
C HIS A 568 12.05 -28.13 -9.65
N PHE A 569 11.99 -29.00 -8.64
CA PHE A 569 13.15 -29.36 -7.84
C PHE A 569 13.45 -30.85 -7.92
N VAL A 570 14.74 -31.19 -8.00
CA VAL A 570 15.26 -32.52 -7.66
C VAL A 570 16.16 -32.33 -6.46
N VAL A 571 15.83 -32.98 -5.35
CA VAL A 571 16.58 -32.86 -4.08
C VAL A 571 17.14 -34.22 -3.70
N HIS A 572 18.47 -34.33 -3.64
CA HIS A 572 19.14 -35.47 -3.07
C HIS A 572 19.53 -35.14 -1.63
N LEU A 573 19.09 -35.98 -0.70
CA LEU A 573 19.33 -35.81 0.73
C LEU A 573 19.97 -37.08 1.33
N PRO A 574 20.84 -36.94 2.34
CA PRO A 574 21.37 -38.08 3.08
C PRO A 574 20.27 -38.85 3.82
N ALA A 575 20.50 -40.14 4.05
CA ALA A 575 19.58 -40.98 4.82
C ALA A 575 19.32 -40.36 6.20
N GLN A 576 18.07 -40.48 6.69
CA GLN A 576 17.62 -39.99 8.01
C GLN A 576 17.67 -38.47 8.21
N THR A 577 17.79 -37.68 7.14
CA THR A 577 17.70 -36.20 7.19
C THR A 577 16.36 -35.74 6.61
N ALA A 578 15.80 -34.65 7.11
CA ALA A 578 14.67 -33.96 6.48
C ALA A 578 15.15 -32.71 5.74
N ALA A 579 14.65 -32.49 4.53
CA ALA A 579 14.85 -31.26 3.78
C ALA A 579 13.71 -30.27 4.09
N TRP A 580 14.07 -29.02 4.35
CA TRP A 580 13.14 -27.92 4.62
C TRP A 580 13.22 -26.89 3.50
N PHE A 581 12.07 -26.41 3.03
CA PHE A 581 11.96 -25.43 1.96
C PHE A 581 11.17 -24.20 2.38
N PHE A 582 11.83 -23.05 2.48
CA PHE A 582 11.18 -21.79 2.77
C PHE A 582 10.52 -21.19 1.52
N ALA A 583 9.24 -21.49 1.33
CA ALA A 583 8.51 -21.13 0.12
C ALA A 583 8.10 -19.65 0.08
N ALA A 584 7.58 -19.12 1.21
CA ALA A 584 7.13 -17.72 1.28
C ALA A 584 7.03 -17.19 2.71
N ARG A 585 7.06 -15.86 2.82
CA ARG A 585 6.87 -15.09 4.05
C ARG A 585 5.62 -14.22 3.90
N ALA A 586 4.87 -14.02 4.99
CA ALA A 586 3.72 -13.12 5.01
C ALA A 586 3.61 -12.28 6.29
N ASN A 587 3.22 -11.02 6.16
CA ASN A 587 2.89 -10.10 7.26
C ASN A 587 1.45 -10.27 7.79
N ARG A 588 0.62 -11.06 7.10
CA ARG A 588 -0.74 -11.43 7.51
C ARG A 588 -0.88 -12.94 7.54
N PRO A 589 -1.84 -13.49 8.32
CA PRO A 589 -2.11 -14.92 8.32
C PRO A 589 -2.39 -15.42 6.88
N PRO A 590 -1.66 -16.42 6.38
CA PRO A 590 -1.94 -17.03 5.08
C PRO A 590 -3.36 -17.60 5.02
N GLN A 591 -3.91 -17.76 3.81
CA GLN A 591 -5.23 -18.34 3.60
C GLN A 591 -5.13 -19.54 2.67
N PHE A 592 -5.93 -20.58 2.90
CA PHE A 592 -6.02 -21.73 2.00
C PHE A 592 -7.17 -21.55 1.03
N VAL A 593 -6.99 -21.97 -0.22
CA VAL A 593 -8.07 -22.05 -1.20
C VAL A 593 -8.41 -23.52 -1.43
N ASN A 594 -9.67 -23.86 -1.21
CA ASN A 594 -10.16 -25.20 -1.54
C ASN A 594 -10.39 -25.34 -3.06
N PRO A 595 -10.59 -26.56 -3.60
CA PRO A 595 -10.87 -26.76 -5.03
C PRO A 595 -12.10 -26.02 -5.55
N ALA A 596 -13.00 -25.59 -4.66
CA ALA A 596 -14.19 -24.80 -4.97
C ALA A 596 -13.95 -23.27 -4.93
N GLY A 597 -12.69 -22.81 -4.79
CA GLY A 597 -12.33 -21.39 -4.79
C GLY A 597 -12.66 -20.64 -3.49
N THR A 598 -13.03 -21.34 -2.41
CA THR A 598 -13.37 -20.74 -1.12
C THR A 598 -12.14 -20.57 -0.25
N LEU A 599 -11.93 -19.35 0.26
CA LEU A 599 -10.87 -19.03 1.20
C LEU A 599 -11.20 -19.55 2.60
N ARG A 600 -10.22 -20.20 3.24
CA ARG A 600 -10.25 -20.55 4.67
C ARG A 600 -9.04 -19.93 5.37
N PRO A 601 -9.19 -19.40 6.60
CA PRO A 601 -8.05 -18.91 7.36
C PRO A 601 -7.00 -20.01 7.50
N GLY A 602 -5.72 -19.67 7.31
CA GLY A 602 -4.65 -20.54 7.73
C GLY A 602 -4.63 -20.59 9.24
N GLU A 603 -5.09 -21.70 9.81
CA GLU A 603 -4.84 -21.96 11.21
C GLU A 603 -3.33 -21.99 11.42
N SER A 604 -2.83 -21.22 12.40
CA SER A 604 -1.49 -21.40 12.95
C SER A 604 -1.47 -22.76 13.68
N SER A 605 -1.57 -23.86 12.94
CA SER A 605 -1.54 -25.20 13.52
C SER A 605 -0.09 -25.52 13.85
N ALA A 606 0.14 -26.02 15.07
CA ALA A 606 1.42 -26.57 15.48
C ALA A 606 1.76 -27.91 14.76
N GLY A 607 1.02 -28.28 13.71
CA GLY A 607 1.06 -29.58 13.07
C GLY A 607 1.14 -29.49 11.53
N PRO A 608 1.64 -30.54 10.87
CA PRO A 608 1.81 -30.58 9.43
C PRO A 608 0.47 -30.58 8.68
N LEU A 609 0.44 -29.89 7.54
CA LEU A 609 -0.63 -29.94 6.55
C LEU A 609 -0.29 -31.01 5.50
N ALA A 610 -1.27 -31.80 5.10
CA ALA A 610 -1.09 -32.83 4.09
C ALA A 610 -0.90 -32.21 2.69
N ALA A 611 -0.04 -32.84 1.88
CA ALA A 611 0.34 -32.37 0.54
C ALA A 611 -0.83 -32.35 -0.49
N ASP A 612 -2.00 -32.88 -0.13
CA ASP A 612 -3.22 -32.91 -0.93
C ASP A 612 -4.11 -31.66 -0.77
N THR A 613 -3.69 -30.67 0.03
CA THR A 613 -4.35 -29.35 0.08
C THR A 613 -3.98 -28.48 -1.11
N THR A 614 -4.99 -28.06 -1.88
CA THR A 614 -4.84 -27.73 -3.30
C THR A 614 -4.32 -26.33 -3.64
N ASP A 615 -4.32 -25.34 -2.76
CA ASP A 615 -3.71 -24.02 -3.04
C ASP A 615 -3.48 -23.23 -1.73
N LEU A 616 -2.30 -22.62 -1.56
CA LEU A 616 -1.98 -21.72 -0.45
C LEU A 616 -1.89 -20.28 -0.97
N VAL A 617 -2.83 -19.43 -0.57
CA VAL A 617 -2.77 -17.98 -0.81
C VAL A 617 -1.93 -17.35 0.29
N VAL A 618 -0.70 -17.00 -0.07
CA VAL A 618 0.21 -16.27 0.81
C VAL A 618 0.08 -14.79 0.50
N ALA A 619 -0.80 -14.13 1.25
CA ALA A 619 -0.92 -12.68 1.20
C ALA A 619 0.20 -12.03 2.01
N SER A 620 1.41 -11.88 1.43
CA SER A 620 2.21 -10.67 1.67
C SER A 620 3.55 -10.57 0.97
N GLN A 621 3.82 -9.33 0.54
CA GLN A 621 5.13 -8.70 0.53
C GLN A 621 5.02 -7.28 1.13
N ASP A 622 6.16 -6.64 1.37
CA ASP A 622 6.32 -5.30 1.94
C ASP A 622 5.62 -4.18 1.11
N ASP A 623 5.11 -4.52 -0.08
CA ASP A 623 4.44 -3.64 -1.06
C ASP A 623 2.93 -3.95 -1.26
N GLY A 624 2.37 -4.92 -0.51
CA GLY A 624 0.94 -5.28 -0.58
C GLY A 624 0.56 -6.29 -1.69
N GLN A 625 1.53 -6.86 -2.42
CA GLN A 625 1.25 -7.91 -3.40
C GLN A 625 0.76 -9.23 -2.76
N VAL A 626 -0.13 -9.94 -3.46
CA VAL A 626 -0.65 -11.26 -3.07
C VAL A 626 -0.03 -12.31 -3.98
N VAL A 627 0.58 -13.35 -3.39
CA VAL A 627 1.16 -14.48 -4.12
C VAL A 627 0.32 -15.73 -3.84
N VAL A 628 -0.04 -16.46 -4.89
CA VAL A 628 -0.68 -17.77 -4.76
C VAL A 628 0.40 -18.82 -4.98
N LEU A 629 0.58 -19.71 -4.02
CA LEU A 629 1.44 -20.87 -4.12
C LEU A 629 0.58 -22.09 -4.41
N ASP A 630 0.76 -22.66 -5.61
CA ASP A 630 0.23 -23.97 -5.95
C ASP A 630 1.15 -25.03 -5.31
N LEU A 631 0.57 -25.86 -4.44
CA LEU A 631 1.29 -26.87 -3.64
C LEU A 631 1.12 -28.30 -4.20
N THR A 632 0.38 -28.47 -5.29
CA THR A 632 -0.05 -29.79 -5.82
C THR A 632 1.09 -30.64 -6.37
N GLY A 633 2.27 -30.06 -6.60
CA GLY A 633 3.45 -30.74 -7.12
C GLY A 633 4.37 -31.39 -6.07
N ALA A 634 4.00 -31.39 -4.79
CA ALA A 634 4.85 -31.93 -3.72
C ALA A 634 4.91 -33.48 -3.73
N PRO A 635 6.08 -34.11 -3.48
CA PRO A 635 6.22 -35.56 -3.48
C PRO A 635 5.49 -36.22 -2.31
N GLN A 636 5.15 -37.51 -2.45
CA GLN A 636 4.53 -38.29 -1.36
C GLN A 636 5.42 -38.28 -0.11
N GLY A 637 4.84 -37.92 1.03
CA GLY A 637 5.56 -37.77 2.31
C GLY A 637 6.02 -36.34 2.62
N ALA A 638 5.89 -35.40 1.68
CA ALA A 638 6.07 -33.97 1.98
C ALA A 638 4.92 -33.44 2.85
N GLN A 639 5.25 -32.45 3.68
CA GLN A 639 4.31 -31.80 4.59
C GLN A 639 4.56 -30.29 4.54
N TRP A 640 3.50 -29.50 4.55
CA TRP A 640 3.59 -28.04 4.64
C TRP A 640 3.35 -27.57 6.07
N ARG A 641 4.06 -26.53 6.51
CA ARG A 641 3.88 -25.93 7.84
C ARG A 641 3.81 -24.41 7.74
N ILE A 642 2.87 -23.81 8.48
CA ILE A 642 2.82 -22.36 8.67
C ILE A 642 3.33 -22.02 10.06
N GLN A 643 4.50 -21.40 10.13
CA GLN A 643 5.12 -21.01 11.40
C GLN A 643 5.02 -19.50 11.62
N ARG A 644 4.56 -19.08 12.80
CA ARG A 644 4.62 -17.67 13.20
C ARG A 644 5.99 -17.34 13.81
N LYS A 645 6.70 -16.37 13.23
CA LYS A 645 7.98 -15.83 13.73
C LYS A 645 7.83 -14.33 13.96
N GLY A 646 7.67 -13.93 15.22
CA GLY A 646 7.40 -12.53 15.59
C GLY A 646 6.07 -12.02 15.02
N SER A 647 6.14 -10.97 14.18
CA SER A 647 4.99 -10.40 13.48
C SER A 647 4.70 -11.04 12.12
N GLU A 648 5.52 -12.00 11.67
CA GLU A 648 5.44 -12.60 10.35
C GLU A 648 5.06 -14.09 10.41
N TYR A 649 4.59 -14.62 9.28
CA TYR A 649 4.25 -16.02 9.04
C TYR A 649 5.18 -16.58 7.96
N HIS A 650 5.75 -17.77 8.19
CA HIS A 650 6.61 -18.48 7.27
C HIS A 650 5.88 -19.72 6.76
N ALA A 651 5.83 -19.92 5.44
CA ALA A 651 5.37 -21.14 4.79
C ALA A 651 6.57 -22.02 4.46
N LEU A 652 6.63 -23.20 5.10
CA LEU A 652 7.76 -24.14 5.11
C LEU A 652 7.37 -25.53 4.62
#